data_AF-J9UD02-F1
#
_entry.id   AF-J9UD02-F1
#
_cell.length_a   1.000
_cell.length_b   1.000
_cell.length_c   1.000
_cell.angle_alpha   90.00
_cell.angle_beta   90.00
_cell.angle_gamma   90.00
#
_symmetry.space_group_name_H-M   'P 1'
#
loop_
_entity.id
_entity.type
_entity.pdbx_description
1 polymer ?
#
loop_
_entity_poly.entity_id
_entity_poly.type
_entity_poly.pdbx_seq_one_letter_code
_entity_poly.pdbx_strand_id
1 'polypeptide(L)'
;MPKYKPKTKQELEKLVYTDGIKLYDIDTSLITDMSELFYKSSRKDFEGIEDWDVSNVEDMSYMFAYMSYDSFESRSKAKFNRNLNNWNVSKVKHMSFMFYYCNDFNQTLDKWDVSNVEDMFRMFDNCKKFNQPLNNWNVSNVTNMSGMFQVAESFNQPLDKWDVSNVTTMRAMFNYAKAFNQDISNWNVSKVEDMGYMFSICVNFNQSLNDWDVSKVKTMEGMFRSAFKFNQPLDKWNTSKVENMHEMFNEALKFNQPLNSWNVSNVKTMECMFRGTESFNQPLDKWDTKKLKTMFGMFDFAEGYNCFDSLANWDLNKVSEMSNLCFKRYEELPLRIKAYLQAFYASYKDYLTVTKDNVKEIYDLISKDTNKKVLSFKKRLESEFSEELSSVTNNYNFKTIEEAEKYVEDNYNKKDDKKVSFINDYKVVIKDKSREVDNKVLKYIYLEYLLLKRDVKKLVQIDNIINLLDKDSFIEFIKNVYDENNKETAAFIYGIYGGDDALYNIYKKEQDTKLSLLIIKLNSESKYALRLLYKIYTSTKKSEVRYEADKLIEEVMEKMDIDYDEFQLRYSSDLGFNAKGEKVLNKNYKLVLNSDYSLSLFDIKNNKELKKIPQNFDENLKEEIKSLRKEVADFIKNTSHILSVLLIEGRTYSYDFYKDVFVDNTMMNKFASTLIWNLYDKDYKFLTTFRYSGDGSYSNCDDEEIKIDDNSFVGLASPVEMDDETISKWRKQLEDYELSQPLEQLSLIKLDKDNLQKEIDKIQNAEISYITFKNFGSRYDMDADFVGYKVIKSYSFESDDGDSFLITADVNANTNYSDKVKINVYFENGEETSKRFIYSLLILMIHDFRLTDLF
;
A
#
# COMPACT_ATOMS: atom_id res chain seq x y z
N MET A 1 -0.05 8.43 74.76
CA MET A 1 -1.40 7.93 74.49
C MET A 1 -1.85 8.51 73.16
N PRO A 2 -2.40 7.71 72.25
CA PRO A 2 -2.98 8.21 71.00
C PRO A 2 -4.04 9.28 71.29
N LYS A 3 -4.09 10.32 70.47
CA LYS A 3 -5.02 11.45 70.59
C LYS A 3 -6.30 11.25 69.78
N TYR A 4 -6.23 10.43 68.74
CA TYR A 4 -7.33 10.17 67.82
C TYR A 4 -7.64 8.67 67.79
N LYS A 5 -8.92 8.29 67.74
CA LYS A 5 -9.38 6.91 67.63
C LYS A 5 -10.52 6.82 66.60
N PRO A 6 -10.21 6.83 65.30
CA PRO A 6 -11.21 6.74 64.25
C PRO A 6 -11.99 5.42 64.34
N LYS A 7 -13.29 5.48 64.07
CA LYS A 7 -14.19 4.31 64.06
C LYS A 7 -14.47 3.80 62.64
N THR A 8 -14.16 4.61 61.63
CA THR A 8 -14.40 4.30 60.21
C THR A 8 -13.16 4.59 59.38
N LYS A 9 -13.07 3.95 58.21
CA LYS A 9 -12.02 4.23 57.22
C LYS A 9 -11.99 5.71 56.83
N GLN A 10 -13.14 6.36 56.62
CA GLN A 10 -13.20 7.77 56.22
C GLN A 10 -12.67 8.70 57.33
N GLU A 11 -12.93 8.38 58.60
CA GLU A 11 -12.37 9.12 59.73
C GLU A 11 -10.84 8.99 59.77
N LEU A 12 -10.31 7.77 59.57
CA LEU A 12 -8.87 7.53 59.51
C LEU A 12 -8.22 8.26 58.33
N GLU A 13 -8.83 8.16 57.14
CA GLU A 13 -8.35 8.82 55.92
C GLU A 13 -8.25 10.34 56.14
N LYS A 14 -9.30 10.97 56.69
CA LYS A 14 -9.28 12.40 56.99
C LYS A 14 -8.12 12.79 57.92
N LEU A 15 -7.81 11.97 58.93
CA LEU A 15 -6.68 12.20 59.84
C LEU A 15 -5.34 12.05 59.11
N VAL A 16 -5.19 11.03 58.26
CA VAL A 16 -3.97 10.77 57.49
C VAL A 16 -3.63 11.92 56.52
N TYR A 17 -4.65 12.55 55.93
CA TYR A 17 -4.51 13.70 55.02
C TYR A 17 -4.49 15.07 55.72
N THR A 18 -4.66 15.14 57.04
CA THR A 18 -4.60 16.41 57.77
C THR A 18 -3.15 16.75 58.14
N ASP A 19 -2.70 17.92 57.70
CA ASP A 19 -1.35 18.42 58.01
C ASP A 19 -1.12 18.53 59.52
N GLY A 20 0.07 18.12 59.96
CA GLY A 20 0.51 18.21 61.36
C GLY A 20 0.07 17.05 62.27
N ILE A 21 -0.82 16.16 61.83
CA ILE A 21 -1.16 14.94 62.57
C ILE A 21 -0.05 13.90 62.37
N LYS A 22 0.50 13.39 63.47
CA LYS A 22 1.52 12.33 63.48
C LYS A 22 0.86 10.96 63.57
N LEU A 23 1.40 9.93 62.89
CA LEU A 23 0.70 8.63 62.84
C LEU A 23 0.68 7.92 64.20
N TYR A 24 1.69 8.14 65.03
CA TYR A 24 1.72 7.65 66.42
C TYR A 24 0.64 8.28 67.32
N ASP A 25 -0.01 9.38 66.90
CA ASP A 25 -1.14 9.97 67.63
C ASP A 25 -2.49 9.30 67.27
N ILE A 26 -2.53 8.32 66.36
CA ILE A 26 -3.75 7.67 65.87
C ILE A 26 -3.82 6.21 66.35
N ASP A 27 -4.90 5.85 67.05
CA ASP A 27 -5.25 4.48 67.44
C ASP A 27 -6.12 3.84 66.35
N THR A 28 -5.54 2.90 65.60
CA THR A 28 -6.22 2.20 64.49
C THR A 28 -6.95 0.91 64.90
N SER A 29 -7.01 0.58 66.21
CA SER A 29 -7.52 -0.72 66.70
C SER A 29 -8.98 -1.06 66.31
N LEU A 30 -9.78 -0.07 65.90
CA LEU A 30 -11.18 -0.28 65.46
C LEU A 30 -11.35 -0.41 63.94
N ILE A 31 -10.28 -0.22 63.17
CA ILE A 31 -10.36 -0.13 61.71
C ILE A 31 -10.27 -1.52 61.10
N THR A 32 -11.21 -1.84 60.21
CA THR A 32 -11.27 -3.12 59.50
C THR A 32 -10.93 -3.00 58.02
N ASP A 33 -10.88 -1.78 57.47
CA ASP A 33 -10.59 -1.52 56.06
C ASP A 33 -9.57 -0.37 55.96
N MET A 34 -8.40 -0.66 55.41
CA MET A 34 -7.33 0.28 55.11
C MET A 34 -7.04 0.39 53.61
N SER A 35 -7.94 -0.13 52.77
CA SER A 35 -7.79 -0.01 51.33
C SER A 35 -7.67 1.46 50.91
N GLU A 36 -6.80 1.75 49.96
CA GLU A 36 -6.55 3.11 49.43
C GLU A 36 -6.13 4.18 50.45
N LEU A 37 -5.79 3.84 51.70
CA LEU A 37 -5.60 4.83 52.77
C LEU A 37 -4.55 5.91 52.44
N PHE A 38 -3.44 5.54 51.79
CA PHE A 38 -2.43 6.46 51.28
C PHE A 38 -2.40 6.53 49.76
N TYR A 39 -3.45 6.07 49.07
CA TYR A 39 -3.50 6.05 47.61
C TYR A 39 -3.33 7.46 47.04
N LYS A 40 -2.31 7.64 46.20
CA LYS A 40 -1.95 8.96 45.63
C LYS A 40 -1.65 10.05 46.67
N SER A 41 -1.39 9.67 47.92
CA SER A 41 -1.09 10.63 48.98
C SER A 41 0.22 11.40 48.72
N SER A 42 0.22 12.69 49.02
CA SER A 42 1.42 13.55 48.97
C SER A 42 2.26 13.48 50.26
N ARG A 43 1.86 12.63 51.21
CA ARG A 43 2.48 12.49 52.53
C ARG A 43 3.91 11.96 52.42
N LYS A 44 4.83 12.61 53.15
CA LYS A 44 6.28 12.28 53.14
C LYS A 44 6.77 11.67 54.45
N ASP A 45 6.14 12.03 55.56
CA ASP A 45 6.43 11.51 56.89
C ASP A 45 5.51 10.32 57.17
N PHE A 46 6.08 9.20 57.60
CA PHE A 46 5.35 7.99 57.99
C PHE A 46 5.77 7.51 59.39
N GLU A 47 6.41 8.39 60.17
CA GLU A 47 6.83 8.08 61.53
C GLU A 47 5.65 7.67 62.42
N GLY A 48 5.79 6.55 63.13
CA GLY A 48 4.75 5.97 63.98
C GLY A 48 3.81 4.98 63.28
N ILE A 49 3.92 4.77 61.96
CA ILE A 49 3.09 3.78 61.26
C ILE A 49 3.39 2.34 61.71
N GLU A 50 4.64 2.10 62.10
CA GLU A 50 5.12 0.83 62.64
C GLU A 50 4.37 0.36 63.91
N ASP A 51 3.79 1.30 64.67
CA ASP A 51 3.11 1.04 65.94
C ASP A 51 1.58 0.88 65.80
N TRP A 52 1.05 0.95 64.58
CA TRP A 52 -0.39 0.79 64.33
C TRP A 52 -0.88 -0.62 64.64
N ASP A 53 -2.02 -0.70 65.33
CA ASP A 53 -2.76 -1.94 65.50
C ASP A 53 -3.62 -2.19 64.25
N VAL A 54 -3.19 -3.16 63.44
CA VAL A 54 -3.89 -3.60 62.22
C VAL A 54 -4.54 -4.97 62.38
N SER A 55 -4.64 -5.50 63.62
CA SER A 55 -5.11 -6.87 63.90
C SER A 55 -6.59 -7.12 63.57
N ASN A 56 -7.34 -6.06 63.30
CA ASN A 56 -8.74 -6.12 62.85
C ASN A 56 -8.92 -5.83 61.36
N VAL A 57 -7.86 -5.49 60.62
CA VAL A 57 -7.94 -5.12 59.20
C VAL A 57 -8.15 -6.37 58.35
N GLU A 58 -9.13 -6.31 57.45
CA GLU A 58 -9.46 -7.35 56.47
C GLU A 58 -9.07 -6.95 55.03
N ASP A 59 -8.93 -5.66 54.72
CA ASP A 59 -8.58 -5.16 53.38
C ASP A 59 -7.47 -4.10 53.44
N MET A 60 -6.40 -4.31 52.69
CA MET A 60 -5.26 -3.40 52.50
C MET A 60 -4.99 -3.07 51.02
N SER A 61 -5.97 -3.31 50.16
CA SER A 61 -5.83 -3.11 48.72
C SER A 61 -5.45 -1.67 48.40
N TYR A 62 -4.47 -1.44 47.53
CA TYR A 62 -3.96 -0.11 47.15
C TYR A 62 -3.46 0.78 48.31
N MET A 63 -3.26 0.26 49.53
CA MET A 63 -2.99 1.07 50.72
C MET A 63 -1.86 2.08 50.53
N PHE A 64 -0.76 1.70 49.87
CA PHE A 64 0.40 2.56 49.60
C PHE A 64 0.60 2.85 48.10
N ALA A 65 -0.40 2.56 47.26
CA ALA A 65 -0.25 2.67 45.82
C ALA A 65 -0.14 4.13 45.35
N TYR A 66 0.74 4.38 44.37
CA TYR A 66 0.88 5.69 43.70
C TYR A 66 1.19 6.89 44.62
N MET A 67 1.76 6.71 45.81
CA MET A 67 2.08 7.84 46.71
C MET A 67 3.00 8.86 46.02
N SER A 68 2.58 10.13 45.98
CA SER A 68 3.30 11.21 45.26
C SER A 68 3.71 10.79 43.82
N TYR A 69 2.83 10.08 43.11
CA TYR A 69 3.16 9.53 41.80
C TYR A 69 3.50 10.61 40.78
N ASP A 70 4.62 10.41 40.11
CA ASP A 70 5.02 11.19 38.94
C ASP A 70 4.65 10.40 37.69
N SER A 71 3.71 10.92 36.90
CA SER A 71 3.28 10.30 35.66
C SER A 71 4.34 10.34 34.55
N PHE A 72 5.27 11.30 34.60
CA PHE A 72 6.37 11.41 33.64
C PHE A 72 7.43 10.34 33.92
N GLU A 73 7.74 10.07 35.19
CA GLU A 73 8.75 9.09 35.58
C GLU A 73 8.18 7.69 35.86
N SER A 74 6.85 7.52 35.79
CA SER A 74 6.13 6.29 36.14
C SER A 74 6.59 5.68 37.48
N ARG A 75 6.67 6.52 38.53
CA ARG A 75 7.07 6.07 39.88
C ARG A 75 6.44 6.88 40.99
N SER A 76 6.32 6.26 42.16
CA SER A 76 6.11 6.97 43.43
C SER A 76 7.34 7.82 43.76
N LYS A 77 7.16 9.12 44.00
CA LYS A 77 8.22 9.98 44.58
C LYS A 77 8.27 9.86 46.11
N ALA A 78 7.28 9.24 46.74
CA ALA A 78 7.32 9.01 48.17
C ALA A 78 8.39 7.96 48.50
N LYS A 79 9.35 8.33 49.35
CA LYS A 79 10.43 7.44 49.83
C LYS A 79 9.91 6.50 50.92
N PHE A 80 8.84 5.76 50.64
CA PHE A 80 8.22 4.87 51.60
C PHE A 80 9.03 3.58 51.75
N ASN A 81 9.60 3.37 52.95
CA ASN A 81 10.42 2.21 53.29
C ASN A 81 10.39 1.93 54.81
N ARG A 82 9.21 2.03 55.43
CA ARG A 82 9.02 1.83 56.89
C ARG A 82 8.93 0.34 57.22
N ASN A 83 9.46 -0.04 58.39
CA ASN A 83 9.43 -1.42 58.85
C ASN A 83 8.03 -1.79 59.36
N LEU A 84 7.31 -2.61 58.59
CA LEU A 84 5.96 -3.08 58.91
C LEU A 84 5.94 -4.51 59.46
N ASN A 85 7.09 -5.10 59.75
CA ASN A 85 7.19 -6.53 60.09
C ASN A 85 6.50 -6.90 61.42
N ASN A 86 6.20 -5.92 62.28
CA ASN A 86 5.51 -6.15 63.54
C ASN A 86 3.97 -6.11 63.42
N TRP A 87 3.44 -5.79 62.24
CA TRP A 87 2.00 -5.77 62.00
C TRP A 87 1.40 -7.17 62.06
N ASN A 88 0.28 -7.31 62.78
CA ASN A 88 -0.54 -8.52 62.75
C ASN A 88 -1.53 -8.45 61.59
N VAL A 89 -1.17 -9.04 60.46
CA VAL A 89 -2.01 -9.08 59.24
C VAL A 89 -2.85 -10.36 59.10
N SER A 90 -2.95 -11.18 60.16
CA SER A 90 -3.62 -12.50 60.11
C SER A 90 -5.09 -12.46 59.67
N LYS A 91 -5.79 -11.33 59.74
CA LYS A 91 -7.18 -11.19 59.28
C LYS A 91 -7.33 -10.62 57.86
N VAL A 92 -6.24 -10.17 57.25
CA VAL A 92 -6.27 -9.55 55.92
C VAL A 92 -6.57 -10.61 54.86
N LYS A 93 -7.56 -10.31 54.00
CA LYS A 93 -7.99 -11.14 52.88
C LYS A 93 -7.56 -10.57 51.53
N HIS A 94 -7.46 -9.24 51.42
CA HIS A 94 -7.16 -8.56 50.17
C HIS A 94 -5.92 -7.66 50.31
N MET A 95 -4.89 -7.92 49.50
CA MET A 95 -3.65 -7.14 49.44
C MET A 95 -3.32 -6.67 48.02
N SER A 96 -4.32 -6.65 47.13
CA SER A 96 -4.14 -6.26 45.74
C SER A 96 -3.53 -4.85 45.66
N PHE A 97 -2.47 -4.67 44.87
CA PHE A 97 -1.77 -3.40 44.69
C PHE A 97 -1.20 -2.73 45.95
N MET A 98 -1.10 -3.41 47.10
CA MET A 98 -0.78 -2.76 48.38
C MET A 98 0.46 -1.85 48.31
N PHE A 99 1.54 -2.29 47.64
CA PHE A 99 2.79 -1.53 47.47
C PHE A 99 3.03 -1.07 46.01
N TYR A 100 1.99 -1.01 45.18
CA TYR A 100 2.15 -0.69 43.76
C TYR A 100 2.87 0.66 43.53
N TYR A 101 3.92 0.65 42.72
CA TYR A 101 4.86 1.76 42.48
C TYR A 101 5.69 2.21 43.69
N CYS A 102 5.73 1.49 44.82
CA CYS A 102 6.62 1.78 45.94
C CYS A 102 8.07 1.37 45.63
N ASN A 103 8.73 2.12 44.74
CA ASN A 103 10.04 1.80 44.15
C ASN A 103 11.15 1.61 45.20
N ASP A 104 11.08 2.36 46.30
CA ASP A 104 12.08 2.36 47.38
C ASP A 104 11.82 1.32 48.48
N PHE A 105 10.67 0.65 48.47
CA PHE A 105 10.27 -0.28 49.52
C PHE A 105 11.13 -1.55 49.47
N ASN A 106 11.79 -1.86 50.58
CA ASN A 106 12.68 -3.01 50.73
C ASN A 106 12.80 -3.43 52.21
N GLN A 107 11.69 -3.44 52.95
CA GLN A 107 11.66 -3.91 54.35
C GLN A 107 11.17 -5.35 54.45
N THR A 108 11.68 -6.08 55.44
CA THR A 108 11.27 -7.46 55.69
C THR A 108 9.81 -7.55 56.11
N LEU A 109 9.15 -8.63 55.67
CA LEU A 109 7.74 -8.95 55.94
C LEU A 109 7.58 -10.42 56.37
N ASP A 110 8.67 -11.04 56.85
CA ASP A 110 8.79 -12.46 57.16
C ASP A 110 7.93 -12.92 58.35
N LYS A 111 7.48 -11.99 59.20
CA LYS A 111 6.58 -12.28 60.34
C LYS A 111 5.10 -12.18 60.00
N TRP A 112 4.75 -11.74 58.79
CA TRP A 112 3.35 -11.62 58.38
C TRP A 112 2.71 -13.00 58.23
N ASP A 113 1.59 -13.21 58.91
CA ASP A 113 0.71 -14.33 58.65
C ASP A 113 -0.27 -13.97 57.53
N VAL A 114 0.03 -14.41 56.32
CA VAL A 114 -0.78 -14.16 55.12
C VAL A 114 -1.72 -15.33 54.78
N SER A 115 -1.93 -16.28 55.70
CA SER A 115 -2.69 -17.51 55.39
C SER A 115 -4.14 -17.26 54.99
N ASN A 116 -4.71 -16.11 55.33
CA ASN A 116 -6.08 -15.72 54.98
C ASN A 116 -6.17 -14.84 53.72
N VAL A 117 -5.04 -14.50 53.08
CA VAL A 117 -5.03 -13.67 51.87
C VAL A 117 -5.47 -14.51 50.68
N GLU A 118 -6.45 -14.00 49.93
CA GLU A 118 -7.03 -14.66 48.75
C GLU A 118 -6.58 -14.01 47.42
N ASP A 119 -6.19 -12.73 47.46
CA ASP A 119 -5.78 -11.93 46.29
C ASP A 119 -4.50 -11.11 46.56
N MET A 120 -3.45 -11.39 45.76
CA MET A 120 -2.15 -10.70 45.78
C MET A 120 -1.85 -10.00 44.44
N PHE A 121 -2.87 -9.73 43.62
CA PHE A 121 -2.74 -9.07 42.33
C PHE A 121 -1.89 -7.79 42.43
N ARG A 122 -0.75 -7.76 41.71
CA ARG A 122 0.17 -6.60 41.63
C ARG A 122 0.65 -6.03 42.97
N MET A 123 0.70 -6.83 44.04
CA MET A 123 1.07 -6.36 45.38
C MET A 123 2.43 -5.62 45.43
N PHE A 124 3.46 -6.13 44.74
CA PHE A 124 4.81 -5.54 44.66
C PHE A 124 5.17 -5.04 43.25
N ASP A 125 4.17 -4.76 42.41
CA ASP A 125 4.41 -4.24 41.07
C ASP A 125 5.14 -2.88 41.16
N ASN A 126 6.22 -2.72 40.39
CA ASN A 126 7.14 -1.58 40.41
C ASN A 126 7.84 -1.31 41.76
N CYS A 127 7.90 -2.29 42.67
CA CYS A 127 8.79 -2.25 43.84
C CYS A 127 10.25 -2.58 43.45
N LYS A 128 10.88 -1.73 42.64
CA LYS A 128 12.17 -2.00 41.98
C LYS A 128 13.30 -2.46 42.91
N LYS A 129 13.34 -1.97 44.15
CA LYS A 129 14.36 -2.33 45.15
C LYS A 129 13.99 -3.52 46.05
N PHE A 130 12.77 -4.01 45.99
CA PHE A 130 12.29 -5.05 46.89
C PHE A 130 13.02 -6.37 46.63
N ASN A 131 13.68 -6.89 47.66
CA ASN A 131 14.43 -8.15 47.61
C ASN A 131 14.51 -8.80 49.00
N GLN A 132 13.36 -8.96 49.65
CA GLN A 132 13.25 -9.47 51.03
C GLN A 132 12.66 -10.88 51.07
N PRO A 133 13.05 -11.73 52.04
CA PRO A 133 12.63 -13.12 52.08
C PRO A 133 11.12 -13.25 52.33
N LEU A 134 10.44 -14.01 51.47
CA LEU A 134 8.99 -14.30 51.57
C LEU A 134 8.69 -15.82 51.63
N ASN A 135 9.72 -16.67 51.64
CA ASN A 135 9.56 -18.11 51.51
C ASN A 135 8.74 -18.78 52.65
N ASN A 136 8.59 -18.10 53.79
CA ASN A 136 7.81 -18.63 54.93
C ASN A 136 6.32 -18.24 54.88
N TRP A 137 5.90 -17.45 53.89
CA TRP A 137 4.49 -17.10 53.71
C TRP A 137 3.65 -18.32 53.33
N ASN A 138 2.52 -18.49 54.00
CA ASN A 138 1.51 -19.46 53.59
C ASN A 138 0.56 -18.81 52.56
N VAL A 139 0.78 -19.10 51.27
CA VAL A 139 -0.02 -18.57 50.16
C VAL A 139 -1.09 -19.54 49.65
N SER A 140 -1.41 -20.60 50.39
CA SER A 140 -2.28 -21.70 49.92
C SER A 140 -3.71 -21.26 49.56
N ASN A 141 -4.18 -20.11 50.08
CA ASN A 141 -5.51 -19.57 49.78
C ASN A 141 -5.53 -18.56 48.62
N VAL A 142 -4.36 -18.17 48.08
CA VAL A 142 -4.27 -17.20 47.00
C VAL A 142 -4.72 -17.83 45.68
N THR A 143 -5.63 -17.15 44.98
CA THR A 143 -6.16 -17.60 43.68
C THR A 143 -5.65 -16.79 42.49
N ASN A 144 -5.20 -15.55 42.72
CA ASN A 144 -4.67 -14.63 41.71
C ASN A 144 -3.31 -14.07 42.13
N MET A 145 -2.27 -14.36 41.34
CA MET A 145 -0.90 -13.83 41.53
C MET A 145 -0.45 -12.95 40.36
N SER A 146 -1.39 -12.48 39.53
CA SER A 146 -1.04 -11.75 38.32
C SER A 146 -0.25 -10.47 38.67
N GLY A 147 0.87 -10.26 37.99
CA GLY A 147 1.74 -9.09 38.18
C GLY A 147 2.34 -8.93 39.58
N MET A 148 2.29 -9.91 40.48
CA MET A 148 2.69 -9.74 41.89
C MET A 148 4.09 -9.11 42.06
N PHE A 149 5.06 -9.50 41.23
CA PHE A 149 6.43 -8.98 41.21
C PHE A 149 6.79 -8.31 39.87
N GLN A 150 5.79 -7.81 39.14
CA GLN A 150 6.03 -7.11 37.88
C GLN A 150 6.95 -5.90 38.10
N VAL A 151 8.03 -5.76 37.35
CA VAL A 151 9.03 -4.67 37.51
C VAL A 151 9.67 -4.61 38.91
N ALA A 152 9.61 -5.69 39.69
CA ALA A 152 10.42 -5.84 40.92
C ALA A 152 11.86 -6.21 40.53
N GLU A 153 12.57 -5.27 39.90
CA GLU A 153 13.84 -5.52 39.18
C GLU A 153 14.91 -6.22 40.02
N SER A 154 14.97 -5.96 41.34
CA SER A 154 15.95 -6.53 42.27
C SER A 154 15.52 -7.86 42.91
N PHE A 155 14.27 -8.30 42.74
CA PHE A 155 13.74 -9.44 43.47
C PHE A 155 14.36 -10.76 43.00
N ASN A 156 15.00 -11.47 43.93
CA ASN A 156 15.63 -12.77 43.67
C ASN A 156 15.70 -13.63 44.95
N GLN A 157 14.57 -13.77 45.64
CA GLN A 157 14.46 -14.53 46.90
C GLN A 157 13.76 -15.87 46.69
N PRO A 158 14.14 -16.92 47.43
CA PRO A 158 13.54 -18.25 47.27
C PRO A 158 12.04 -18.24 47.56
N LEU A 159 11.27 -19.00 46.77
CA LEU A 159 9.82 -19.18 46.86
C LEU A 159 9.42 -20.67 46.78
N ASP A 160 10.36 -21.57 46.99
CA ASP A 160 10.21 -23.02 46.83
C ASP A 160 9.23 -23.66 47.83
N LYS A 161 8.90 -22.98 48.94
CA LYS A 161 7.95 -23.46 49.95
C LYS A 161 6.51 -23.01 49.72
N TRP A 162 6.25 -22.18 48.71
CA TRP A 162 4.91 -21.70 48.42
C TRP A 162 4.01 -22.80 47.85
N ASP A 163 2.84 -23.01 48.47
CA ASP A 163 1.78 -23.83 47.89
C ASP A 163 0.91 -22.97 46.96
N VAL A 164 1.16 -23.07 45.65
CA VAL A 164 0.41 -22.35 44.61
C VAL A 164 -0.71 -23.17 43.97
N SER A 165 -1.10 -24.30 44.58
CA SER A 165 -2.05 -25.27 43.99
C SER A 165 -3.48 -24.75 43.82
N ASN A 166 -3.81 -23.59 44.40
CA ASN A 166 -5.09 -22.89 44.22
C ASN A 166 -5.04 -21.71 43.24
N VAL A 167 -3.86 -21.36 42.74
CA VAL A 167 -3.70 -20.24 41.80
C VAL A 167 -4.28 -20.61 40.43
N THR A 168 -5.07 -19.70 39.86
CA THR A 168 -5.71 -19.87 38.55
C THR A 168 -5.11 -18.97 37.46
N THR A 169 -4.41 -17.90 37.85
CA THR A 169 -3.71 -16.99 36.91
C THR A 169 -2.37 -16.52 37.50
N MET A 170 -1.33 -16.57 36.65
CA MET A 170 0.03 -16.08 36.94
C MET A 170 0.48 -15.06 35.88
N ARG A 171 -0.47 -14.43 35.17
CA ARG A 171 -0.18 -13.46 34.12
C ARG A 171 0.77 -12.38 34.60
N ALA A 172 1.89 -12.20 33.91
CA ALA A 172 2.92 -11.20 34.18
C ALA A 172 3.54 -11.23 35.60
N MET A 173 3.43 -12.35 36.35
CA MET A 173 3.87 -12.41 37.75
C MET A 173 5.30 -11.91 37.99
N PHE A 174 6.24 -12.27 37.13
CA PHE A 174 7.64 -11.82 37.19
C PHE A 174 8.04 -10.93 36.01
N ASN A 175 7.10 -10.39 35.24
CA ASN A 175 7.42 -9.58 34.07
C ASN A 175 8.38 -8.43 34.46
N TYR A 176 9.53 -8.33 33.82
CA TYR A 176 10.58 -7.33 34.09
C TYR A 176 11.28 -7.47 35.46
N ALA A 177 11.09 -8.58 36.19
CA ALA A 177 11.87 -8.93 37.39
C ALA A 177 13.27 -9.42 36.98
N LYS A 178 14.11 -8.50 36.54
CA LYS A 178 15.41 -8.76 35.89
C LYS A 178 16.35 -9.68 36.69
N ALA A 179 16.36 -9.56 38.02
CA ALA A 179 17.23 -10.37 38.88
C ALA A 179 16.71 -11.78 39.16
N PHE A 180 15.43 -12.07 38.92
CA PHE A 180 14.78 -13.31 39.35
C PHE A 180 15.36 -14.53 38.62
N ASN A 181 15.90 -15.49 39.39
CA ASN A 181 16.41 -16.77 38.89
C ASN A 181 16.32 -17.87 39.97
N GLN A 182 15.25 -17.89 40.76
CA GLN A 182 15.06 -18.84 41.87
C GLN A 182 14.33 -20.10 41.42
N ASP A 183 14.68 -21.24 42.03
CA ASP A 183 14.06 -22.52 41.73
C ASP A 183 12.59 -22.54 42.19
N ILE A 184 11.70 -22.76 41.23
CA ILE A 184 10.24 -22.88 41.39
C ILE A 184 9.72 -24.16 40.71
N SER A 185 10.61 -25.11 40.44
CA SER A 185 10.28 -26.39 39.78
C SER A 185 9.24 -27.20 40.55
N ASN A 186 9.21 -27.08 41.87
CA ASN A 186 8.29 -27.80 42.77
C ASN A 186 6.86 -27.23 42.82
N TRP A 187 6.57 -26.10 42.15
CA TRP A 187 5.24 -25.49 42.18
C TRP A 187 4.17 -26.37 41.48
N ASN A 188 3.02 -26.55 42.13
CA ASN A 188 1.86 -27.18 41.52
C ASN A 188 1.01 -26.17 40.74
N VAL A 189 1.23 -26.07 39.43
CA VAL A 189 0.52 -25.14 38.53
C VAL A 189 -0.69 -25.75 37.80
N SER A 190 -1.16 -26.94 38.20
CA SER A 190 -2.21 -27.72 37.52
C SER A 190 -3.60 -27.05 37.43
N LYS A 191 -3.81 -25.92 38.12
CA LYS A 191 -5.04 -25.10 38.03
C LYS A 191 -4.87 -23.81 37.23
N VAL A 192 -3.66 -23.45 36.82
CA VAL A 192 -3.39 -22.18 36.12
C VAL A 192 -3.92 -22.25 34.68
N GLU A 193 -4.68 -21.23 34.28
CA GLU A 193 -5.23 -21.09 32.93
C GLU A 193 -4.51 -20.00 32.10
N ASP A 194 -3.90 -18.99 32.74
CA ASP A 194 -3.17 -17.88 32.09
C ASP A 194 -1.75 -17.73 32.66
N MET A 195 -0.75 -17.92 31.79
CA MET A 195 0.69 -17.71 32.07
C MET A 195 1.30 -16.62 31.18
N GLY A 196 0.47 -15.79 30.54
CA GLY A 196 0.93 -14.75 29.63
C GLY A 196 1.92 -13.80 30.29
N TYR A 197 3.04 -13.52 29.64
CA TYR A 197 4.11 -12.63 30.09
C TYR A 197 4.77 -12.99 31.43
N MET A 198 4.53 -14.20 31.97
CA MET A 198 4.96 -14.56 33.34
C MET A 198 6.45 -14.28 33.59
N PHE A 199 7.33 -14.61 32.64
CA PHE A 199 8.78 -14.38 32.69
C PHE A 199 9.28 -13.42 31.60
N SER A 200 8.38 -12.60 31.04
CA SER A 200 8.77 -11.60 30.05
C SER A 200 9.83 -10.66 30.64
N ILE A 201 10.97 -10.49 29.97
CA ILE A 201 12.08 -9.62 30.36
C ILE A 201 12.71 -10.04 31.71
N CYS A 202 12.53 -11.29 32.13
CA CYS A 202 13.33 -11.92 33.19
C CYS A 202 14.72 -12.30 32.66
N VAL A 203 15.58 -11.31 32.44
CA VAL A 203 16.86 -11.48 31.73
C VAL A 203 17.81 -12.53 32.33
N ASN A 204 17.70 -12.83 33.63
CA ASN A 204 18.54 -13.82 34.31
C ASN A 204 17.89 -15.19 34.51
N PHE A 205 16.60 -15.36 34.21
CA PHE A 205 15.87 -16.58 34.53
C PHE A 205 16.29 -17.75 33.64
N ASN A 206 16.67 -18.87 34.25
CA ASN A 206 17.08 -20.10 33.57
C ASN A 206 16.86 -21.34 34.45
N GLN A 207 15.73 -21.42 35.16
CA GLN A 207 15.39 -22.53 36.05
C GLN A 207 14.49 -23.57 35.38
N SER A 208 14.59 -24.83 35.81
CA SER A 208 13.82 -25.94 35.23
C SER A 208 12.33 -25.81 35.51
N LEU A 209 11.50 -25.97 34.49
CA LEU A 209 10.04 -25.94 34.56
C LEU A 209 9.39 -27.17 33.92
N ASN A 210 10.19 -28.15 33.50
CA ASN A 210 9.72 -29.26 32.65
C ASN A 210 8.68 -30.15 33.37
N ASP A 211 8.71 -30.20 34.70
CA ASP A 211 7.80 -31.04 35.49
C ASP A 211 6.46 -30.35 35.85
N TRP A 212 6.24 -29.11 35.38
CA TRP A 212 4.98 -28.40 35.56
C TRP A 212 3.83 -29.03 34.75
N ASP A 213 2.67 -29.24 35.41
CA ASP A 213 1.43 -29.61 34.73
C ASP A 213 0.74 -28.36 34.15
N VAL A 214 1.02 -28.08 32.87
CA VAL A 214 0.40 -26.97 32.12
C VAL A 214 -0.86 -27.37 31.34
N SER A 215 -1.46 -28.53 31.64
CA SER A 215 -2.58 -29.10 30.85
C SER A 215 -3.88 -28.28 30.86
N LYS A 216 -3.99 -27.25 31.72
CA LYS A 216 -5.12 -26.30 31.75
C LYS A 216 -4.80 -24.94 31.14
N VAL A 217 -3.55 -24.65 30.82
CA VAL A 217 -3.13 -23.35 30.29
C VAL A 217 -3.76 -23.12 28.92
N LYS A 218 -4.42 -21.96 28.77
CA LYS A 218 -5.07 -21.51 27.52
C LYS A 218 -4.21 -20.49 26.77
N THR A 219 -3.36 -19.74 27.47
CA THR A 219 -2.49 -18.71 26.86
C THR A 219 -1.09 -18.73 27.47
N MET A 220 -0.08 -18.69 26.59
CA MET A 220 1.34 -18.57 26.89
C MET A 220 1.96 -17.34 26.17
N GLU A 221 1.11 -16.37 25.84
CA GLU A 221 1.48 -15.11 25.18
C GLU A 221 2.69 -14.48 25.85
N GLY A 222 3.81 -14.28 25.14
CA GLY A 222 4.99 -13.57 25.65
C GLY A 222 5.64 -14.20 26.88
N MET A 223 5.35 -15.45 27.23
CA MET A 223 5.74 -16.04 28.52
C MET A 223 7.24 -15.91 28.81
N PHE A 224 8.10 -16.09 27.80
CA PHE A 224 9.56 -15.97 27.87
C PHE A 224 10.12 -14.87 26.97
N ARG A 225 9.29 -13.88 26.58
CA ARG A 225 9.73 -12.77 25.75
C ARG A 225 10.93 -12.06 26.38
N SER A 226 12.02 -11.90 25.63
CA SER A 226 13.28 -11.27 26.06
C SER A 226 13.87 -11.89 27.36
N ALA A 227 13.55 -13.15 27.66
CA ALA A 227 14.19 -13.93 28.73
C ALA A 227 15.55 -14.45 28.23
N PHE A 228 16.52 -13.54 28.07
CA PHE A 228 17.75 -13.75 27.30
C PHE A 228 18.55 -15.01 27.64
N LYS A 229 18.56 -15.45 28.90
CA LYS A 229 19.31 -16.62 29.37
C LYS A 229 18.52 -17.93 29.39
N PHE A 230 17.22 -17.90 29.16
CA PHE A 230 16.37 -19.07 29.33
C PHE A 230 16.66 -20.13 28.25
N ASN A 231 17.04 -21.32 28.68
CA ASN A 231 17.32 -22.46 27.79
C ASN A 231 17.08 -23.80 28.50
N GLN A 232 15.95 -23.94 29.19
CA GLN A 232 15.57 -25.15 29.93
C GLN A 232 14.55 -26.00 29.16
N PRO A 233 14.59 -27.34 29.27
CA PRO A 233 13.69 -28.22 28.54
C PRO A 233 12.23 -28.00 28.95
N LEU A 234 11.32 -28.12 27.96
CA LEU A 234 9.86 -27.98 28.10
C LEU A 234 9.10 -29.11 27.36
N ASP A 235 9.80 -30.19 27.02
CA ASP A 235 9.30 -31.27 26.18
C ASP A 235 8.20 -32.11 26.83
N LYS A 236 8.06 -32.07 28.17
CA LYS A 236 7.01 -32.78 28.92
C LYS A 236 5.69 -32.01 29.02
N TRP A 237 5.66 -30.74 28.60
CA TRP A 237 4.47 -29.90 28.72
C TRP A 237 3.31 -30.39 27.85
N ASN A 238 2.13 -30.53 28.46
CA ASN A 238 0.90 -30.79 27.73
C ASN A 238 0.26 -29.48 27.25
N THR A 239 0.61 -29.03 26.04
CA THR A 239 0.10 -27.78 25.44
C THR A 239 -1.27 -27.92 24.75
N SER A 240 -1.96 -29.06 24.88
CA SER A 240 -3.15 -29.37 24.08
C SER A 240 -4.32 -28.39 24.24
N LYS A 241 -4.37 -27.58 25.31
CA LYS A 241 -5.39 -26.54 25.51
C LYS A 241 -4.94 -25.12 25.16
N VAL A 242 -3.67 -24.92 24.82
CA VAL A 242 -3.13 -23.60 24.49
C VAL A 242 -3.73 -23.12 23.18
N GLU A 243 -4.29 -21.92 23.19
CA GLU A 243 -4.86 -21.25 22.02
C GLU A 243 -3.99 -20.10 21.51
N ASN A 244 -3.14 -19.51 22.36
CA ASN A 244 -2.31 -18.34 22.05
C ASN A 244 -0.85 -18.54 22.48
N MET A 245 0.06 -18.48 21.51
CA MET A 245 1.52 -18.51 21.68
C MET A 245 2.22 -17.27 21.07
N HIS A 246 1.48 -16.18 20.85
CA HIS A 246 2.02 -14.90 20.38
C HIS A 246 3.22 -14.48 21.23
N GLU A 247 4.35 -14.16 20.60
CA GLU A 247 5.60 -13.73 21.23
C GLU A 247 6.21 -14.66 22.29
N MET A 248 5.79 -15.93 22.39
CA MET A 248 6.17 -16.81 23.52
C MET A 248 7.68 -16.83 23.82
N PHE A 249 8.54 -16.84 22.80
CA PHE A 249 10.01 -16.82 22.90
C PHE A 249 10.65 -15.64 22.15
N ASN A 250 9.89 -14.59 21.83
CA ASN A 250 10.40 -13.41 21.13
C ASN A 250 11.63 -12.85 21.87
N GLU A 251 12.78 -12.73 21.21
CA GLU A 251 14.08 -12.32 21.77
C GLU A 251 14.61 -13.19 22.93
N ALA A 252 14.14 -14.43 23.10
CA ALA A 252 14.75 -15.38 24.05
C ALA A 252 16.08 -15.93 23.48
N LEU A 253 17.11 -15.08 23.42
CA LEU A 253 18.33 -15.27 22.61
C LEU A 253 18.99 -16.66 22.72
N LYS A 254 18.99 -17.28 23.92
CA LYS A 254 19.63 -18.58 24.19
C LYS A 254 18.73 -19.80 24.05
N PHE A 255 17.44 -19.62 23.82
CA PHE A 255 16.49 -20.73 23.80
C PHE A 255 16.70 -21.63 22.58
N ASN A 256 17.00 -22.92 22.81
CA ASN A 256 17.22 -23.92 21.76
C ASN A 256 16.83 -25.34 22.24
N GLN A 257 15.61 -25.49 22.76
CA GLN A 257 15.13 -26.76 23.33
C GLN A 257 14.09 -27.42 22.42
N PRO A 258 14.03 -28.77 22.36
CA PRO A 258 13.12 -29.47 21.47
C PRO A 258 11.65 -29.22 21.84
N LEU A 259 10.85 -28.77 20.86
CA LEU A 259 9.42 -28.48 21.02
C LEU A 259 8.50 -29.37 20.17
N ASN A 260 9.08 -30.32 19.43
CA ASN A 260 8.34 -31.15 18.48
C ASN A 260 7.36 -32.14 19.16
N SER A 261 7.45 -32.31 20.49
CA SER A 261 6.49 -33.09 21.29
C SER A 261 5.20 -32.32 21.64
N TRP A 262 5.17 -31.00 21.44
CA TRP A 262 4.03 -30.17 21.79
C TRP A 262 2.81 -30.45 20.92
N ASN A 263 1.65 -30.48 21.55
CA ASN A 263 0.37 -30.53 20.85
C ASN A 263 -0.12 -29.09 20.60
N VAL A 264 0.02 -28.61 19.36
CA VAL A 264 -0.40 -27.27 18.93
C VAL A 264 -1.73 -27.25 18.17
N SER A 265 -2.48 -28.37 18.16
CA SER A 265 -3.72 -28.51 17.37
C SER A 265 -4.86 -27.55 17.73
N ASN A 266 -4.75 -26.86 18.87
CA ASN A 266 -5.67 -25.82 19.32
C ASN A 266 -5.12 -24.39 19.21
N VAL A 267 -3.85 -24.22 18.85
CA VAL A 267 -3.21 -22.91 18.74
C VAL A 267 -3.78 -22.16 17.53
N LYS A 268 -4.17 -20.90 17.77
CA LYS A 268 -4.75 -20.00 16.77
C LYS A 268 -3.74 -18.95 16.29
N THR A 269 -2.76 -18.58 17.11
CA THR A 269 -1.74 -17.56 16.79
C THR A 269 -0.35 -17.95 17.32
N MET A 270 0.65 -17.77 16.47
CA MET A 270 2.10 -17.92 16.74
C MET A 270 2.90 -16.72 16.23
N GLU A 271 2.25 -15.55 16.15
CA GLU A 271 2.88 -14.31 15.71
C GLU A 271 4.12 -14.00 16.55
N CYS A 272 5.23 -13.68 15.89
CA CYS A 272 6.51 -13.35 16.51
C CYS A 272 7.01 -14.39 17.54
N MET A 273 6.52 -15.64 17.51
CA MET A 273 6.80 -16.62 18.57
C MET A 273 8.30 -16.85 18.78
N PHE A 274 9.09 -16.89 17.70
CA PHE A 274 10.55 -17.04 17.72
C PHE A 274 11.28 -15.83 17.11
N ARG A 275 10.63 -14.66 17.05
CA ARG A 275 11.25 -13.45 16.49
C ARG A 275 12.49 -13.11 17.30
N GLY A 276 13.65 -12.93 16.67
CA GLY A 276 14.90 -12.63 17.38
C GLY A 276 15.42 -13.74 18.30
N THR A 277 14.89 -14.97 18.23
CA THR A 277 15.39 -16.10 19.03
C THR A 277 16.66 -16.69 18.39
N GLU A 278 17.77 -15.98 18.54
CA GLU A 278 19.03 -16.23 17.82
C GLU A 278 19.54 -17.68 17.86
N SER A 279 19.37 -18.40 18.98
CA SER A 279 19.90 -19.77 19.12
C SER A 279 18.94 -20.88 18.67
N PHE A 280 17.66 -20.57 18.39
CA PHE A 280 16.65 -21.61 18.19
C PHE A 280 16.84 -22.33 16.86
N ASN A 281 17.11 -23.63 16.91
CA ASN A 281 17.35 -24.47 15.74
C ASN A 281 16.81 -25.89 15.94
N GLN A 282 15.50 -26.01 16.13
CA GLN A 282 14.83 -27.29 16.40
C GLN A 282 13.74 -27.56 15.36
N PRO A 283 13.50 -28.84 14.99
CA PRO A 283 12.47 -29.19 14.02
C PRO A 283 11.06 -29.08 14.62
N LEU A 284 10.09 -28.70 13.78
CA LEU A 284 8.68 -28.47 14.11
C LEU A 284 7.71 -29.28 13.22
N ASP A 285 8.17 -30.41 12.69
CA ASP A 285 7.46 -31.23 11.68
C ASP A 285 6.27 -32.03 12.23
N LYS A 286 6.16 -32.20 13.55
CA LYS A 286 5.06 -32.94 14.20
C LYS A 286 3.89 -32.04 14.62
N TRP A 287 3.98 -30.74 14.36
CA TRP A 287 2.97 -29.77 14.75
C TRP A 287 1.73 -29.86 13.86
N ASP A 288 0.56 -30.12 14.46
CA ASP A 288 -0.74 -30.02 13.80
C ASP A 288 -1.21 -28.55 13.78
N THR A 289 -1.03 -27.87 12.65
CA THR A 289 -1.34 -26.43 12.50
C THR A 289 -2.72 -26.14 11.93
N LYS A 290 -3.63 -27.13 11.82
CA LYS A 290 -4.92 -26.96 11.12
C LYS A 290 -5.83 -25.83 11.62
N LYS A 291 -5.64 -25.37 12.87
CA LYS A 291 -6.39 -24.26 13.48
C LYS A 291 -5.62 -22.93 13.49
N LEU A 292 -4.37 -22.91 13.05
CA LEU A 292 -3.53 -21.72 13.00
C LEU A 292 -4.15 -20.70 12.05
N LYS A 293 -4.29 -19.46 12.53
CA LYS A 293 -4.85 -18.33 11.78
C LYS A 293 -3.78 -17.32 11.40
N THR A 294 -2.85 -17.05 12.32
CA THR A 294 -1.82 -16.01 12.14
C THR A 294 -0.46 -16.45 12.64
N MET A 295 0.58 -16.11 11.88
CA MET A 295 1.99 -16.44 12.15
C MET A 295 2.95 -15.35 11.63
N PHE A 296 2.48 -14.11 11.61
CA PHE A 296 3.28 -12.94 11.22
C PHE A 296 4.61 -12.92 11.98
N GLY A 297 5.72 -12.69 11.29
CA GLY A 297 7.01 -12.46 11.95
C GLY A 297 7.57 -13.63 12.76
N MET A 298 7.02 -14.85 12.62
CA MET A 298 7.29 -15.94 13.55
C MET A 298 8.78 -16.27 13.71
N PHE A 299 9.57 -16.22 12.64
CA PHE A 299 11.02 -16.47 12.62
C PHE A 299 11.82 -15.25 12.17
N ASP A 300 11.23 -14.05 12.22
CA ASP A 300 11.93 -12.84 11.81
C ASP A 300 13.12 -12.58 12.75
N PHE A 301 14.31 -12.28 12.20
CA PHE A 301 15.56 -12.18 12.98
C PHE A 301 15.95 -13.45 13.78
N ALA A 302 15.38 -14.62 13.52
CA ALA A 302 15.79 -15.88 14.14
C ALA A 302 17.02 -16.46 13.40
N GLU A 303 18.20 -15.88 13.62
CA GLU A 303 19.42 -16.17 12.84
C GLU A 303 19.88 -17.64 12.93
N GLY A 304 19.65 -18.32 14.06
CA GLY A 304 20.03 -19.73 14.23
C GLY A 304 19.07 -20.74 13.63
N TYR A 305 17.86 -20.33 13.23
CA TYR A 305 16.84 -21.27 12.75
C TYR A 305 17.18 -21.76 11.34
N ASN A 306 17.58 -23.02 11.21
CA ASN A 306 17.93 -23.65 9.93
C ASN A 306 17.05 -24.88 9.62
N CYS A 307 16.09 -25.21 10.50
CA CYS A 307 15.19 -26.34 10.31
C CYS A 307 13.95 -26.00 9.45
N PHE A 308 14.08 -25.14 8.44
CA PHE A 308 12.95 -24.69 7.62
C PHE A 308 12.19 -25.83 6.93
N ASP A 309 12.89 -26.90 6.53
CA ASP A 309 12.27 -28.11 5.95
C ASP A 309 11.22 -28.75 6.85
N SER A 310 11.33 -28.57 8.17
CA SER A 310 10.33 -29.08 9.13
C SER A 310 8.95 -28.41 9.00
N LEU A 311 8.86 -27.29 8.27
CA LEU A 311 7.61 -26.56 8.04
C LEU A 311 6.82 -27.12 6.84
N ALA A 312 7.41 -27.98 6.01
CA ALA A 312 6.85 -28.35 4.71
C ALA A 312 5.43 -28.94 4.76
N ASN A 313 5.12 -29.67 5.83
CA ASN A 313 3.86 -30.41 6.00
C ASN A 313 2.80 -29.68 6.84
N TRP A 314 3.03 -28.42 7.23
CA TRP A 314 2.05 -27.66 8.00
C TRP A 314 0.73 -27.47 7.25
N ASP A 315 -0.40 -27.71 7.90
CA ASP A 315 -1.72 -27.34 7.37
C ASP A 315 -1.92 -25.83 7.55
N LEU A 316 -1.92 -25.09 6.44
CA LEU A 316 -2.07 -23.63 6.41
C LEU A 316 -3.43 -23.19 5.85
N ASN A 317 -4.41 -24.10 5.75
CA ASN A 317 -5.71 -23.81 5.14
C ASN A 317 -6.52 -22.73 5.87
N LYS A 318 -6.27 -22.55 7.18
CA LYS A 318 -6.91 -21.51 8.01
C LYS A 318 -6.08 -20.23 8.17
N VAL A 319 -4.85 -20.21 7.67
CA VAL A 319 -3.97 -19.05 7.81
C VAL A 319 -4.49 -17.90 6.95
N SER A 320 -4.60 -16.72 7.56
CA SER A 320 -4.99 -15.48 6.90
C SER A 320 -3.88 -14.44 6.88
N GLU A 321 -2.86 -14.58 7.74
CA GLU A 321 -1.73 -13.64 7.86
C GLU A 321 -0.44 -14.40 8.17
N MET A 322 0.58 -14.23 7.33
CA MET A 322 1.90 -14.85 7.47
C MET A 322 3.03 -13.98 6.88
N SER A 323 2.80 -12.67 6.73
CA SER A 323 3.83 -11.75 6.24
C SER A 323 5.04 -11.73 7.18
N ASN A 324 6.20 -11.40 6.62
CA ASN A 324 7.48 -11.36 7.33
C ASN A 324 7.82 -12.64 8.09
N LEU A 325 7.34 -13.81 7.63
CA LEU A 325 7.61 -15.10 8.31
C LEU A 325 9.09 -15.28 8.66
N CYS A 326 9.98 -14.93 7.72
CA CYS A 326 11.43 -14.77 7.91
C CYS A 326 11.99 -13.77 6.88
N PHE A 327 11.83 -12.46 7.14
CA PHE A 327 11.99 -11.39 6.12
C PHE A 327 13.28 -11.47 5.27
N LYS A 328 14.43 -11.78 5.90
CA LYS A 328 15.74 -11.87 5.22
C LYS A 328 16.10 -13.26 4.67
N ARG A 329 15.33 -14.31 5.00
CA ARG A 329 15.69 -15.73 4.79
C ARG A 329 14.59 -16.55 4.13
N TYR A 330 13.63 -15.89 3.49
CA TYR A 330 12.47 -16.55 2.86
C TYR A 330 12.85 -17.54 1.75
N GLU A 331 14.03 -17.42 1.14
CA GLU A 331 14.51 -18.35 0.10
C GLU A 331 14.72 -19.78 0.65
N GLU A 332 15.07 -19.88 1.94
CA GLU A 332 15.31 -21.12 2.67
C GLU A 332 14.00 -21.83 3.06
N LEU A 333 12.85 -21.18 2.89
CA LEU A 333 11.55 -21.78 3.18
C LEU A 333 11.24 -22.93 2.19
N PRO A 334 10.49 -23.96 2.64
CA PRO A 334 10.00 -25.00 1.74
C PRO A 334 9.18 -24.42 0.59
N LEU A 335 9.25 -25.06 -0.57
CA LEU A 335 8.57 -24.61 -1.79
C LEU A 335 7.07 -24.33 -1.59
N ARG A 336 6.38 -25.19 -0.83
CA ARG A 336 4.96 -25.00 -0.50
C ARG A 336 4.71 -23.73 0.34
N ILE A 337 5.59 -23.41 1.29
CA ILE A 337 5.47 -22.18 2.11
C ILE A 337 5.75 -20.94 1.25
N LYS A 338 6.74 -21.00 0.35
CA LYS A 338 6.98 -19.95 -0.64
C LYS A 338 5.79 -19.73 -1.57
N ALA A 339 5.12 -20.81 -1.99
CA ALA A 339 3.88 -20.72 -2.78
C ALA A 339 2.74 -20.04 -2.01
N TYR A 340 2.63 -20.27 -0.69
CA TYR A 340 1.71 -19.53 0.17
C TYR A 340 2.08 -18.04 0.27
N LEU A 341 3.35 -17.71 0.47
CA LEU A 341 3.79 -16.30 0.48
C LEU A 341 3.53 -15.61 -0.86
N GLN A 342 3.81 -16.29 -1.97
CA GLN A 342 3.51 -15.81 -3.32
C GLN A 342 2.01 -15.58 -3.51
N ALA A 343 1.17 -16.54 -3.10
CA ALA A 343 -0.28 -16.41 -3.17
C ALA A 343 -0.83 -15.25 -2.31
N PHE A 344 -0.12 -14.87 -1.24
CA PHE A 344 -0.59 -13.84 -0.32
C PHE A 344 -0.07 -12.44 -0.62
N TYR A 345 1.15 -12.34 -1.16
CA TYR A 345 1.93 -11.11 -1.15
C TYR A 345 2.73 -10.87 -2.44
N ALA A 346 2.37 -11.51 -3.56
CA ALA A 346 3.02 -11.30 -4.87
C ALA A 346 3.09 -9.82 -5.31
N SER A 347 2.17 -8.97 -4.86
CA SER A 347 2.17 -7.53 -5.16
C SER A 347 3.28 -6.75 -4.46
N TYR A 348 3.87 -7.30 -3.40
CA TYR A 348 4.90 -6.64 -2.60
C TYR A 348 6.31 -7.13 -2.95
N LYS A 349 6.43 -8.43 -3.24
CA LYS A 349 7.71 -9.09 -3.49
C LYS A 349 7.50 -10.41 -4.19
N ASP A 350 8.44 -10.77 -5.07
CA ASP A 350 8.52 -12.13 -5.61
C ASP A 350 9.14 -13.06 -4.55
N TYR A 351 8.31 -13.92 -3.96
CA TYR A 351 8.74 -14.96 -3.01
C TYR A 351 9.01 -16.30 -3.71
N LEU A 352 8.51 -16.45 -4.94
CA LEU A 352 8.60 -17.67 -5.73
C LEU A 352 8.46 -17.35 -7.22
N THR A 353 9.59 -17.36 -7.92
CA THR A 353 9.60 -17.30 -9.38
C THR A 353 9.09 -18.62 -9.96
N VAL A 354 7.97 -18.55 -10.67
CA VAL A 354 7.35 -19.71 -11.33
C VAL A 354 7.84 -19.79 -12.78
N THR A 355 8.33 -20.97 -13.18
CA THR A 355 8.85 -21.25 -14.51
C THR A 355 8.19 -22.50 -15.09
N LYS A 356 8.38 -22.72 -16.39
CA LYS A 356 7.90 -23.93 -17.07
C LYS A 356 8.42 -25.22 -16.43
N ASP A 357 9.61 -25.18 -15.85
CA ASP A 357 10.28 -26.35 -15.27
C ASP A 357 9.77 -26.68 -13.86
N ASN A 358 9.36 -25.68 -13.06
CA ASN A 358 8.98 -25.88 -11.65
C ASN A 358 7.47 -25.84 -11.38
N VAL A 359 6.66 -25.36 -12.33
CA VAL A 359 5.23 -25.11 -12.11
C VAL A 359 4.46 -26.37 -11.71
N LYS A 360 4.81 -27.54 -12.27
CA LYS A 360 4.16 -28.81 -11.95
C LYS A 360 4.37 -29.23 -10.49
N GLU A 361 5.60 -29.10 -9.99
CA GLU A 361 5.92 -29.40 -8.59
C GLU A 361 5.18 -28.44 -7.65
N ILE A 362 5.19 -27.14 -7.94
CA ILE A 362 4.48 -26.12 -7.16
C ILE A 362 2.98 -26.45 -7.13
N TYR A 363 2.40 -26.76 -8.29
CA TYR A 363 0.98 -27.09 -8.42
C TYR A 363 0.62 -28.32 -7.59
N ASP A 364 1.40 -29.40 -7.68
CA ASP A 364 1.17 -30.63 -6.93
C ASP A 364 1.18 -30.38 -5.42
N LEU A 365 2.13 -29.57 -4.93
CA LEU A 365 2.24 -29.19 -3.51
C LEU A 365 1.02 -28.44 -2.99
N ILE A 366 0.42 -27.56 -3.79
CA ILE A 366 -0.74 -26.75 -3.37
C ILE A 366 -2.08 -27.34 -3.83
N SER A 367 -2.08 -28.44 -4.58
CA SER A 367 -3.26 -28.98 -5.28
C SER A 367 -4.44 -29.28 -4.37
N LYS A 368 -4.15 -29.70 -3.12
CA LYS A 368 -5.12 -30.07 -2.08
C LYS A 368 -5.48 -28.92 -1.14
N ASP A 369 -4.83 -27.77 -1.26
CA ASP A 369 -5.09 -26.64 -0.40
C ASP A 369 -6.42 -25.96 -0.74
N THR A 370 -7.14 -25.59 0.32
CA THR A 370 -8.47 -24.95 0.29
C THR A 370 -8.41 -23.48 0.72
N ASN A 371 -7.21 -22.96 1.02
CA ASN A 371 -7.02 -21.55 1.31
C ASN A 371 -7.41 -20.71 0.08
N LYS A 372 -8.28 -19.71 0.26
CA LYS A 372 -8.82 -18.92 -0.86
C LYS A 372 -7.75 -18.21 -1.70
N LYS A 373 -6.68 -17.73 -1.06
CA LYS A 373 -5.58 -17.05 -1.77
C LYS A 373 -4.77 -18.04 -2.60
N VAL A 374 -4.52 -19.23 -2.04
CA VAL A 374 -3.82 -20.33 -2.75
C VAL A 374 -4.68 -20.89 -3.88
N LEU A 375 -6.00 -21.00 -3.72
CA LEU A 375 -6.91 -21.37 -4.80
C LEU A 375 -6.88 -20.37 -5.96
N SER A 376 -6.84 -19.06 -5.66
CA SER A 376 -6.67 -18.01 -6.68
C SER A 376 -5.33 -18.14 -7.40
N PHE A 377 -4.24 -18.35 -6.64
CA PHE A 377 -2.90 -18.56 -7.20
C PHE A 377 -2.86 -19.81 -8.10
N LYS A 378 -3.44 -20.93 -7.65
CA LYS A 378 -3.59 -22.16 -8.43
C LYS A 378 -4.30 -21.91 -9.76
N LYS A 379 -5.40 -21.15 -9.75
CA LYS A 379 -6.15 -20.79 -10.98
C LYS A 379 -5.34 -19.95 -11.95
N ARG A 380 -4.49 -19.05 -11.44
CA ARG A 380 -3.55 -18.31 -12.28
C ARG A 380 -2.51 -19.23 -12.93
N LEU A 381 -1.94 -20.17 -12.17
CA LEU A 381 -1.00 -21.16 -12.71
C LEU A 381 -1.63 -21.99 -13.81
N GLU A 382 -2.86 -22.46 -13.60
CA GLU A 382 -3.64 -23.22 -14.60
C GLU A 382 -3.82 -22.46 -15.93
N SER A 383 -3.87 -21.12 -15.88
CA SER A 383 -4.00 -20.28 -17.07
C SER A 383 -2.64 -19.98 -17.71
N GLU A 384 -1.69 -19.45 -16.91
CA GLU A 384 -0.38 -18.97 -17.38
C GLU A 384 0.50 -20.11 -17.92
N PHE A 385 0.38 -21.32 -17.35
CA PHE A 385 1.17 -22.51 -17.68
C PHE A 385 0.26 -23.65 -18.15
N SER A 386 -0.76 -23.32 -18.94
CA SER A 386 -1.80 -24.27 -19.34
C SER A 386 -1.25 -25.47 -20.12
N GLU A 387 -0.21 -25.28 -20.94
CA GLU A 387 0.46 -26.34 -21.68
C GLU A 387 1.24 -27.28 -20.74
N GLU A 388 2.07 -26.71 -19.87
CA GLU A 388 2.92 -27.46 -18.93
C GLU A 388 2.09 -28.24 -17.90
N LEU A 389 0.97 -27.65 -17.46
CA LEU A 389 0.09 -28.26 -16.47
C LEU A 389 -0.93 -29.23 -17.07
N SER A 390 -1.10 -29.30 -18.40
CA SER A 390 -2.10 -30.14 -19.07
C SER A 390 -2.11 -31.63 -18.66
N SER A 391 -0.98 -32.13 -18.13
CA SER A 391 -0.84 -33.51 -17.63
C SER A 391 -1.36 -33.75 -16.21
N VAL A 392 -1.50 -32.69 -15.41
CA VAL A 392 -1.91 -32.74 -13.98
C VAL A 392 -3.16 -31.93 -13.70
N THR A 393 -3.47 -30.97 -14.57
CA THR A 393 -4.72 -30.25 -14.55
C THR A 393 -5.69 -30.92 -15.50
N ASN A 394 -6.94 -30.88 -15.12
CA ASN A 394 -8.06 -31.13 -16.01
C ASN A 394 -8.32 -29.90 -16.91
N ASN A 395 -7.26 -29.31 -17.49
CA ASN A 395 -7.36 -28.22 -18.46
C ASN A 395 -7.83 -28.81 -19.79
N TYR A 396 -9.13 -28.72 -20.04
CA TYR A 396 -9.73 -29.31 -21.23
C TYR A 396 -9.82 -28.30 -22.37
N ASN A 397 -9.25 -28.67 -23.51
CA ASN A 397 -9.58 -28.09 -24.79
C ASN A 397 -10.89 -28.73 -25.28
N PHE A 398 -12.01 -28.26 -24.71
CA PHE A 398 -13.35 -28.76 -25.03
C PHE A 398 -13.61 -28.62 -26.53
N LYS A 399 -13.92 -29.73 -27.20
CA LYS A 399 -14.25 -29.73 -28.64
C LYS A 399 -15.71 -29.44 -28.89
N THR A 400 -16.58 -29.80 -27.95
CA THR A 400 -18.03 -29.55 -28.02
C THR A 400 -18.54 -28.96 -26.72
N ILE A 401 -19.69 -28.29 -26.80
CA ILE A 401 -20.33 -27.68 -25.62
C ILE A 401 -20.81 -28.73 -24.63
N GLU A 402 -21.19 -29.93 -25.07
CA GLU A 402 -21.60 -31.05 -24.21
C GLU A 402 -20.45 -31.52 -23.31
N GLU A 403 -19.21 -31.49 -23.81
CA GLU A 403 -18.02 -31.81 -23.02
C GLU A 403 -17.82 -30.77 -21.90
N ALA A 404 -18.00 -29.49 -22.22
CA ALA A 404 -17.92 -28.40 -21.25
C ALA A 404 -19.05 -28.45 -20.22
N GLU A 405 -20.30 -28.68 -20.64
CA GLU A 405 -21.46 -28.82 -19.75
C GLU A 405 -21.29 -29.98 -18.77
N LYS A 406 -20.81 -31.13 -19.25
CA LYS A 406 -20.52 -32.28 -18.39
C LYS A 406 -19.42 -31.97 -17.38
N TYR A 407 -18.34 -31.32 -17.82
CA TYR A 407 -17.28 -30.90 -16.92
C TYR A 407 -17.78 -29.94 -15.84
N VAL A 408 -18.59 -28.95 -16.22
CA VAL A 408 -19.19 -28.02 -15.26
C VAL A 408 -20.07 -28.79 -14.28
N GLU A 409 -20.90 -29.72 -14.72
CA GLU A 409 -21.73 -30.53 -13.81
C GLU A 409 -20.90 -31.26 -12.75
N ASP A 410 -19.75 -31.83 -13.16
CA ASP A 410 -18.87 -32.59 -12.28
C ASP A 410 -18.08 -31.70 -11.29
N ASN A 411 -17.84 -30.43 -11.64
CA ASN A 411 -16.96 -29.51 -10.88
C ASN A 411 -17.70 -28.33 -10.23
N TYR A 412 -19.00 -28.20 -10.47
CA TYR A 412 -19.81 -27.12 -9.92
C TYR A 412 -20.09 -27.32 -8.43
N ASN A 413 -19.59 -26.41 -7.60
CA ASN A 413 -19.85 -26.43 -6.17
C ASN A 413 -21.21 -25.81 -5.82
N LYS A 414 -22.20 -26.66 -5.53
CA LYS A 414 -23.56 -26.22 -5.12
C LYS A 414 -23.58 -25.27 -3.91
N LYS A 415 -22.56 -25.26 -3.04
CA LYS A 415 -22.49 -24.31 -1.92
C LYS A 415 -22.34 -22.86 -2.38
N ASP A 416 -21.92 -22.64 -3.61
CA ASP A 416 -21.69 -21.32 -4.18
C ASP A 416 -22.93 -20.73 -4.90
N ASP A 417 -24.03 -21.48 -5.01
CA ASP A 417 -25.28 -21.02 -5.65
C ASP A 417 -25.79 -19.68 -5.07
N LYS A 418 -25.65 -19.49 -3.76
CA LYS A 418 -26.03 -18.22 -3.10
C LYS A 418 -25.23 -17.02 -3.60
N LYS A 419 -24.01 -17.22 -4.10
CA LYS A 419 -23.14 -16.14 -4.61
C LYS A 419 -23.52 -15.70 -6.01
N VAL A 420 -24.25 -16.54 -6.75
CA VAL A 420 -24.65 -16.34 -8.15
C VAL A 420 -26.16 -16.45 -8.34
N SER A 421 -26.94 -16.26 -7.26
CA SER A 421 -28.39 -16.36 -7.30
C SER A 421 -29.07 -15.29 -8.14
N PHE A 422 -28.35 -14.21 -8.50
CA PHE A 422 -28.81 -13.17 -9.41
C PHE A 422 -28.61 -13.53 -10.89
N ILE A 423 -27.90 -14.63 -11.19
CA ILE A 423 -27.71 -15.13 -12.55
C ILE A 423 -28.84 -16.13 -12.85
N ASN A 424 -30.04 -15.65 -13.17
CA ASN A 424 -31.16 -16.51 -13.58
C ASN A 424 -31.77 -15.95 -14.88
N ASP A 425 -32.34 -16.83 -15.70
CA ASP A 425 -33.17 -16.45 -16.86
C ASP A 425 -32.47 -15.69 -18.02
N TYR A 426 -31.14 -15.73 -18.13
CA TYR A 426 -30.42 -15.22 -19.31
C TYR A 426 -30.31 -16.28 -20.41
N LYS A 427 -30.52 -15.85 -21.66
CA LYS A 427 -30.46 -16.70 -22.85
C LYS A 427 -29.12 -16.54 -23.56
N VAL A 428 -28.21 -17.45 -23.28
CA VAL A 428 -26.95 -17.57 -24.03
C VAL A 428 -27.06 -18.80 -24.92
N VAL A 429 -26.78 -18.65 -26.21
CA VAL A 429 -26.85 -19.75 -27.17
C VAL A 429 -25.46 -20.27 -27.48
N ILE A 430 -25.39 -21.54 -27.87
CA ILE A 430 -24.13 -22.15 -28.31
C ILE A 430 -23.72 -21.57 -29.67
N LYS A 431 -22.46 -21.76 -30.08
CA LYS A 431 -21.84 -21.08 -31.23
C LYS A 431 -22.63 -21.17 -32.55
N ASP A 432 -23.29 -22.30 -32.81
CA ASP A 432 -24.10 -22.52 -34.01
C ASP A 432 -25.56 -22.06 -33.88
N LYS A 433 -25.92 -21.48 -32.73
CA LYS A 433 -27.24 -20.96 -32.37
C LYS A 433 -28.35 -22.02 -32.35
N SER A 434 -28.02 -23.32 -32.29
CA SER A 434 -29.02 -24.40 -32.31
C SER A 434 -29.82 -24.53 -31.02
N ARG A 435 -29.23 -24.18 -29.86
CA ARG A 435 -29.87 -24.24 -28.54
C ARG A 435 -29.23 -23.29 -27.53
N GLU A 436 -29.91 -23.09 -26.41
CA GLU A 436 -29.37 -22.42 -25.22
C GLU A 436 -28.37 -23.34 -24.49
N VAL A 437 -27.33 -22.75 -23.90
CA VAL A 437 -26.39 -23.45 -23.01
C VAL A 437 -27.00 -23.59 -21.61
N ASP A 438 -26.64 -24.64 -20.87
CA ASP A 438 -27.02 -24.75 -19.46
C ASP A 438 -26.54 -23.51 -18.65
N ASN A 439 -27.46 -22.88 -17.92
CA ASN A 439 -27.20 -21.72 -17.06
C ASN A 439 -26.11 -22.01 -16.00
N LYS A 440 -25.92 -23.27 -15.58
CA LYS A 440 -24.79 -23.66 -14.72
C LYS A 440 -23.44 -23.29 -15.32
N VAL A 441 -23.28 -23.33 -16.64
CA VAL A 441 -22.04 -22.92 -17.32
C VAL A 441 -21.78 -21.43 -17.12
N LEU A 442 -22.81 -20.59 -17.23
CA LEU A 442 -22.70 -19.14 -17.01
C LEU A 442 -22.33 -18.83 -15.55
N LYS A 443 -22.98 -19.52 -14.61
CA LYS A 443 -22.67 -19.42 -13.17
C LYS A 443 -21.25 -19.86 -12.87
N TYR A 444 -20.78 -20.95 -13.49
CA TYR A 444 -19.43 -21.45 -13.35
C TYR A 444 -18.39 -20.43 -13.81
N ILE A 445 -18.55 -19.88 -15.03
CA ILE A 445 -17.69 -18.82 -15.56
C ILE A 445 -17.58 -17.65 -14.58
N TYR A 446 -18.72 -17.18 -14.06
CA TYR A 446 -18.72 -16.09 -13.09
C TYR A 446 -17.99 -16.44 -11.79
N LEU A 447 -18.20 -17.64 -11.25
CA LEU A 447 -17.58 -18.10 -10.01
C LEU A 447 -16.05 -18.21 -10.13
N GLU A 448 -15.54 -18.68 -11.27
CA GLU A 448 -14.09 -18.80 -11.52
C GLU A 448 -13.41 -17.42 -11.48
N TYR A 449 -14.01 -16.41 -12.09
CA TYR A 449 -13.50 -15.02 -11.98
C TYR A 449 -13.73 -14.41 -10.59
N LEU A 450 -14.82 -14.76 -9.89
CA LEU A 450 -15.08 -14.29 -8.52
C LEU A 450 -13.99 -14.77 -7.54
N LEU A 451 -13.39 -15.94 -7.79
CA LEU A 451 -12.30 -16.48 -6.98
C LEU A 451 -11.01 -15.63 -7.07
N LEU A 452 -10.73 -15.04 -8.23
CA LEU A 452 -9.54 -14.20 -8.47
C LEU A 452 -9.59 -12.84 -7.75
N LYS A 453 -10.80 -12.39 -7.37
CA LYS A 453 -11.04 -11.06 -6.75
C LYS A 453 -10.51 -9.91 -7.62
N ARG A 454 -9.39 -9.28 -7.22
CA ARG A 454 -8.76 -8.13 -7.91
C ARG A 454 -7.44 -8.51 -8.59
N ASP A 455 -6.94 -9.73 -8.40
CA ASP A 455 -5.80 -10.27 -9.15
C ASP A 455 -6.28 -10.94 -10.45
N VAL A 456 -7.23 -10.30 -11.14
CA VAL A 456 -7.90 -10.89 -12.30
C VAL A 456 -6.92 -10.98 -13.47
N LYS A 457 -6.97 -12.11 -14.18
CA LYS A 457 -6.33 -12.34 -15.46
C LYS A 457 -7.27 -13.13 -16.37
N LYS A 458 -6.99 -13.13 -17.66
CA LYS A 458 -7.68 -14.00 -18.62
C LYS A 458 -7.41 -15.47 -18.26
N LEU A 459 -8.45 -16.30 -18.24
CA LEU A 459 -8.40 -17.70 -17.84
C LEU A 459 -8.54 -18.60 -19.07
N VAL A 460 -7.48 -19.30 -19.48
CA VAL A 460 -7.47 -20.17 -20.67
C VAL A 460 -8.59 -21.21 -20.63
N GLN A 461 -8.85 -21.81 -19.47
CA GLN A 461 -9.96 -22.76 -19.30
C GLN A 461 -11.33 -22.13 -19.62
N ILE A 462 -11.52 -20.86 -19.25
CA ILE A 462 -12.77 -20.15 -19.51
C ILE A 462 -12.87 -19.73 -20.97
N ASP A 463 -11.75 -19.34 -21.60
CA ASP A 463 -11.71 -19.09 -23.05
C ASP A 463 -12.18 -20.33 -23.84
N ASN A 464 -11.73 -21.53 -23.46
CA ASN A 464 -12.15 -22.78 -24.12
C ASN A 464 -13.67 -23.02 -24.03
N ILE A 465 -14.32 -22.58 -22.95
CA ILE A 465 -15.78 -22.68 -22.80
C ILE A 465 -16.47 -21.59 -23.62
N ILE A 466 -16.04 -20.33 -23.48
CA ILE A 466 -16.66 -19.19 -24.17
C ILE A 466 -16.54 -19.32 -25.69
N ASN A 467 -15.45 -19.90 -26.20
CA ASN A 467 -15.24 -20.14 -27.63
C ASN A 467 -16.24 -21.13 -28.26
N LEU A 468 -16.99 -21.87 -27.43
CA LEU A 468 -18.09 -22.78 -27.82
C LEU A 468 -19.47 -22.11 -27.74
N LEU A 469 -19.55 -20.87 -27.26
CA LEU A 469 -20.77 -20.06 -27.17
C LEU A 469 -20.85 -19.06 -28.33
N ASP A 470 -22.05 -18.56 -28.59
CA ASP A 470 -22.22 -17.37 -29.43
C ASP A 470 -21.76 -16.13 -28.68
N LYS A 471 -20.74 -15.46 -29.24
CA LYS A 471 -20.04 -14.33 -28.61
C LYS A 471 -20.99 -13.17 -28.25
N ASP A 472 -21.90 -12.82 -29.16
CA ASP A 472 -22.80 -11.68 -28.97
C ASP A 472 -23.78 -11.96 -27.82
N SER A 473 -24.41 -13.14 -27.80
CA SER A 473 -25.32 -13.53 -26.72
C SER A 473 -24.61 -13.60 -25.36
N PHE A 474 -23.35 -14.05 -25.31
CA PHE A 474 -22.56 -14.09 -24.07
C PHE A 474 -22.19 -12.69 -23.57
N ILE A 475 -21.77 -11.79 -24.47
CA ILE A 475 -21.45 -10.40 -24.13
C ILE A 475 -22.70 -9.67 -23.62
N GLU A 476 -23.85 -9.87 -24.28
CA GLU A 476 -25.12 -9.28 -23.85
C GLU A 476 -25.51 -9.79 -22.46
N PHE A 477 -25.38 -11.09 -22.21
CA PHE A 477 -25.57 -11.68 -20.89
C PHE A 477 -24.74 -10.99 -19.81
N ILE A 478 -23.41 -10.92 -19.98
CA ILE A 478 -22.56 -10.39 -18.91
C ILE A 478 -22.72 -8.89 -18.72
N LYS A 479 -22.99 -8.16 -19.82
CA LYS A 479 -23.36 -6.75 -19.79
C LYS A 479 -24.62 -6.53 -18.95
N ASN A 480 -25.68 -7.31 -19.19
CA ASN A 480 -26.93 -7.18 -18.44
C ASN A 480 -26.72 -7.50 -16.95
N VAL A 481 -25.93 -8.53 -16.62
CA VAL A 481 -25.56 -8.82 -15.22
C VAL A 481 -24.86 -7.62 -14.58
N TYR A 482 -23.91 -7.00 -15.28
CA TYR A 482 -23.19 -5.82 -14.79
C TYR A 482 -24.11 -4.60 -14.63
N ASP A 483 -24.96 -4.32 -15.61
CA ASP A 483 -25.89 -3.19 -15.61
C ASP A 483 -26.91 -3.31 -14.46
N GLU A 484 -27.48 -4.49 -14.26
CA GLU A 484 -28.52 -4.76 -13.26
C GLU A 484 -27.98 -4.84 -11.83
N ASN A 485 -26.77 -5.38 -11.62
CA ASN A 485 -26.28 -5.75 -10.29
C ASN A 485 -25.05 -4.97 -9.81
N ASN A 486 -24.40 -4.21 -10.70
CA ASN A 486 -23.18 -3.44 -10.45
C ASN A 486 -22.06 -4.25 -9.75
N LYS A 487 -21.85 -5.50 -10.18
CA LYS A 487 -20.82 -6.37 -9.58
C LYS A 487 -19.47 -6.18 -10.28
N GLU A 488 -18.41 -5.96 -9.50
CA GLU A 488 -17.02 -5.85 -10.02
C GLU A 488 -16.64 -7.06 -10.89
N THR A 489 -16.98 -8.29 -10.47
CA THR A 489 -16.68 -9.50 -11.27
C THR A 489 -17.36 -9.50 -12.63
N ALA A 490 -18.59 -9.00 -12.74
CA ALA A 490 -19.26 -8.85 -14.02
C ALA A 490 -18.55 -7.81 -14.91
N ALA A 491 -18.08 -6.71 -14.31
CA ALA A 491 -17.29 -5.69 -15.00
C ALA A 491 -15.98 -6.26 -15.55
N PHE A 492 -15.27 -7.10 -14.78
CA PHE A 492 -14.05 -7.76 -15.25
C PHE A 492 -14.31 -8.67 -16.45
N ILE A 493 -15.33 -9.55 -16.35
CA ILE A 493 -15.66 -10.47 -17.46
C ILE A 493 -16.12 -9.66 -18.67
N TYR A 494 -17.01 -8.68 -18.49
CA TYR A 494 -17.49 -7.84 -19.58
C TYR A 494 -16.33 -7.06 -20.24
N GLY A 495 -15.42 -6.51 -19.44
CA GLY A 495 -14.23 -5.82 -19.92
C GLY A 495 -13.28 -6.74 -20.69
N ILE A 496 -13.08 -8.00 -20.27
CA ILE A 496 -12.20 -8.96 -20.97
C ILE A 496 -12.77 -9.38 -22.33
N TYR A 497 -14.09 -9.59 -22.43
CA TYR A 497 -14.70 -10.23 -23.60
C TYR A 497 -15.48 -9.28 -24.51
N GLY A 498 -15.91 -8.12 -24.00
CA GLY A 498 -16.79 -7.18 -24.69
C GLY A 498 -16.10 -6.10 -25.53
N GLY A 499 -14.75 -6.08 -25.56
CA GLY A 499 -13.99 -5.14 -26.38
C GLY A 499 -14.17 -3.67 -25.98
N ASP A 500 -13.92 -2.75 -26.92
CA ASP A 500 -13.91 -1.31 -26.67
C ASP A 500 -15.27 -0.77 -26.21
N ASP A 501 -16.38 -1.36 -26.68
CA ASP A 501 -17.73 -1.02 -26.22
C ASP A 501 -17.91 -1.31 -24.73
N ALA A 502 -17.33 -2.41 -24.23
CA ALA A 502 -17.35 -2.70 -22.80
C ALA A 502 -16.52 -1.70 -22.02
N LEU A 503 -15.32 -1.38 -22.49
CA LEU A 503 -14.44 -0.37 -21.86
C LEU A 503 -15.14 1.00 -21.77
N TYR A 504 -15.78 1.44 -22.87
CA TYR A 504 -16.54 2.68 -22.90
C TYR A 504 -17.68 2.67 -21.89
N ASN A 505 -18.50 1.61 -21.88
CA ASN A 505 -19.66 1.51 -20.99
C ASN A 505 -19.25 1.43 -19.51
N ILE A 506 -18.20 0.68 -19.20
CA ILE A 506 -17.65 0.56 -17.85
C ILE A 506 -17.09 1.90 -17.40
N TYR A 507 -16.25 2.55 -18.21
CA TYR A 507 -15.68 3.87 -17.86
C TYR A 507 -16.75 4.95 -17.71
N LYS A 508 -17.78 4.94 -18.56
CA LYS A 508 -18.91 5.87 -18.44
C LYS A 508 -19.61 5.74 -17.08
N LYS A 509 -19.71 4.53 -16.54
CA LYS A 509 -20.34 4.24 -15.24
C LYS A 509 -19.39 4.48 -14.06
N GLU A 510 -18.16 3.97 -14.15
CA GLU A 510 -17.19 3.91 -13.05
C GLU A 510 -16.22 5.10 -13.01
N GLN A 511 -16.06 5.83 -14.11
CA GLN A 511 -15.14 6.97 -14.26
C GLN A 511 -13.69 6.59 -13.90
N ASP A 512 -12.92 7.50 -13.29
CA ASP A 512 -11.51 7.36 -12.92
C ASP A 512 -11.33 6.60 -11.58
N THR A 513 -11.68 5.31 -11.56
CA THR A 513 -11.51 4.41 -10.40
C THR A 513 -10.40 3.38 -10.63
N LYS A 514 -9.93 2.76 -9.53
CA LYS A 514 -9.01 1.62 -9.59
C LYS A 514 -9.59 0.43 -10.37
N LEU A 515 -10.92 0.27 -10.39
CA LEU A 515 -11.60 -0.75 -11.19
C LEU A 515 -11.41 -0.49 -12.69
N SER A 516 -11.61 0.75 -13.14
CA SER A 516 -11.37 1.15 -14.53
C SER A 516 -9.92 0.89 -14.97
N LEU A 517 -8.94 1.26 -14.13
CA LEU A 517 -7.52 0.99 -14.42
C LEU A 517 -7.21 -0.51 -14.51
N LEU A 518 -7.78 -1.32 -13.62
CA LEU A 518 -7.59 -2.77 -13.66
C LEU A 518 -8.18 -3.40 -14.93
N ILE A 519 -9.33 -2.90 -15.39
CA ILE A 519 -9.96 -3.37 -16.63
C ILE A 519 -9.20 -2.89 -17.88
N ILE A 520 -8.65 -1.68 -17.84
CA ILE A 520 -7.74 -1.17 -18.87
C ILE A 520 -6.48 -2.03 -18.95
N LYS A 521 -5.88 -2.38 -17.80
CA LYS A 521 -4.73 -3.29 -17.73
C LYS A 521 -5.01 -4.65 -18.38
N LEU A 522 -6.22 -5.18 -18.20
CA LEU A 522 -6.65 -6.43 -18.84
C LEU A 522 -6.81 -6.32 -20.37
N ASN A 523 -6.87 -5.10 -20.91
CA ASN A 523 -7.09 -4.80 -22.32
C ASN A 523 -6.00 -3.88 -22.89
N SER A 524 -4.79 -3.92 -22.35
CA SER A 524 -3.70 -3.00 -22.74
C SER A 524 -3.22 -3.16 -24.19
N GLU A 525 -3.74 -4.14 -24.93
CA GLU A 525 -3.53 -4.31 -26.37
C GLU A 525 -4.49 -3.46 -27.22
N SER A 526 -5.57 -2.93 -26.63
CA SER A 526 -6.52 -2.04 -27.32
C SER A 526 -6.01 -0.60 -27.34
N LYS A 527 -5.95 0.00 -28.54
CA LYS A 527 -5.66 1.44 -28.72
C LYS A 527 -6.64 2.32 -27.95
N TYR A 528 -7.90 1.90 -27.83
CA TYR A 528 -8.89 2.63 -27.02
C TYR A 528 -8.58 2.56 -25.52
N ALA A 529 -8.18 1.38 -25.01
CA ALA A 529 -7.79 1.22 -23.62
C ALA A 529 -6.59 2.10 -23.25
N LEU A 530 -5.57 2.16 -24.12
CA LEU A 530 -4.37 2.98 -23.90
C LEU A 530 -4.67 4.49 -24.00
N ARG A 531 -5.53 4.91 -24.92
CA ARG A 531 -6.04 6.30 -24.95
C ARG A 531 -6.79 6.66 -23.67
N LEU A 532 -7.60 5.73 -23.18
CA LEU A 532 -8.34 5.92 -21.93
C LEU A 532 -7.41 5.97 -20.72
N LEU A 533 -6.36 5.16 -20.70
CA LEU A 533 -5.30 5.19 -19.68
C LEU A 533 -4.65 6.56 -19.61
N TYR A 534 -4.19 7.06 -20.77
CA TYR A 534 -3.54 8.36 -20.86
C TYR A 534 -4.49 9.51 -20.48
N LYS A 535 -5.76 9.43 -20.88
CA LYS A 535 -6.80 10.36 -20.44
C LYS A 535 -6.97 10.36 -18.92
N ILE A 536 -7.01 9.19 -18.27
CA ILE A 536 -7.14 9.10 -16.81
C ILE A 536 -5.93 9.73 -16.14
N TYR A 537 -4.72 9.36 -16.57
CA TYR A 537 -3.46 9.88 -16.05
C TYR A 537 -3.42 11.42 -16.08
N THR A 538 -3.73 12.02 -17.25
CA THR A 538 -3.65 13.48 -17.45
C THR A 538 -4.79 14.27 -16.79
N SER A 539 -5.98 13.68 -16.63
CA SER A 539 -7.17 14.43 -16.19
C SER A 539 -7.63 14.15 -14.76
N THR A 540 -7.22 13.04 -14.15
CA THR A 540 -7.68 12.69 -12.81
C THR A 540 -7.19 13.68 -11.76
N LYS A 541 -8.07 14.00 -10.80
CA LYS A 541 -7.74 14.79 -9.61
C LYS A 541 -7.29 13.94 -8.43
N LYS A 542 -7.35 12.61 -8.56
CA LYS A 542 -7.00 11.66 -7.50
C LYS A 542 -5.54 11.25 -7.67
N SER A 543 -4.66 11.71 -6.79
CA SER A 543 -3.22 11.40 -6.84
C SER A 543 -2.94 9.91 -6.85
N GLU A 544 -3.68 9.13 -6.06
CA GLU A 544 -3.56 7.67 -6.03
C GLU A 544 -3.90 7.01 -7.37
N VAL A 545 -4.92 7.49 -8.07
CA VAL A 545 -5.31 6.95 -9.39
C VAL A 545 -4.30 7.35 -10.45
N ARG A 546 -3.78 8.59 -10.37
CA ARG A 546 -2.72 9.05 -11.27
C ARG A 546 -1.47 8.18 -11.14
N TYR A 547 -1.03 7.90 -9.91
CA TYR A 547 0.13 7.06 -9.65
C TYR A 547 -0.02 5.62 -10.17
N GLU A 548 -1.20 5.02 -10.01
CA GLU A 548 -1.47 3.68 -10.56
C GLU A 548 -1.56 3.69 -12.10
N ALA A 549 -2.08 4.77 -12.69
CA ALA A 549 -2.12 4.94 -14.14
C ALA A 549 -0.71 5.11 -14.72
N ASP A 550 0.13 5.91 -14.05
CA ASP A 550 1.54 6.16 -14.38
C ASP A 550 2.35 4.86 -14.44
N LYS A 551 2.27 4.03 -13.39
CA LYS A 551 2.88 2.69 -13.38
C LYS A 551 2.42 1.80 -14.52
N LEU A 552 1.13 1.84 -14.85
CA LEU A 552 0.60 1.05 -15.94
C LEU A 552 1.10 1.57 -17.30
N ILE A 553 1.32 2.87 -17.44
CA ILE A 553 1.96 3.47 -18.62
C ILE A 553 3.40 2.97 -18.72
N GLU A 554 4.19 3.01 -17.63
CA GLU A 554 5.56 2.45 -17.59
C GLU A 554 5.58 0.99 -18.03
N GLU A 555 4.72 0.13 -17.46
CA GLU A 555 4.60 -1.28 -17.83
C GLU A 555 4.28 -1.47 -19.33
N VAL A 556 3.43 -0.61 -19.91
CA VAL A 556 3.05 -0.69 -21.33
C VAL A 556 4.19 -0.20 -22.22
N MET A 557 4.85 0.91 -21.87
CA MET A 557 5.97 1.47 -22.61
C MET A 557 7.13 0.47 -22.70
N GLU A 558 7.50 -0.16 -21.58
CA GLU A 558 8.52 -1.23 -21.56
C GLU A 558 8.14 -2.40 -22.47
N LYS A 559 6.86 -2.82 -22.47
CA LYS A 559 6.39 -3.91 -23.34
C LYS A 559 6.41 -3.53 -24.83
N MET A 560 6.18 -2.26 -25.14
CA MET A 560 6.11 -1.75 -26.50
C MET A 560 7.47 -1.29 -27.06
N ASP A 561 8.47 -1.13 -26.20
CA ASP A 561 9.79 -0.56 -26.53
C ASP A 561 9.67 0.86 -27.11
N ILE A 562 8.87 1.71 -26.43
CA ILE A 562 8.66 3.12 -26.81
C ILE A 562 8.91 4.03 -25.62
N ASP A 563 9.32 5.27 -25.88
CA ASP A 563 9.48 6.30 -24.86
C ASP A 563 8.14 6.97 -24.48
N TYR A 564 8.19 7.83 -23.46
CA TYR A 564 7.01 8.51 -22.94
C TYR A 564 6.43 9.50 -23.97
N ASP A 565 7.30 10.15 -24.76
CA ASP A 565 6.91 11.13 -25.78
C ASP A 565 6.14 10.47 -26.93
N GLU A 566 6.62 9.33 -27.38
CA GLU A 566 5.93 8.49 -28.35
C GLU A 566 4.58 8.03 -27.79
N PHE A 567 4.55 7.56 -26.54
CA PHE A 567 3.32 7.09 -25.89
C PHE A 567 2.26 8.22 -25.81
N GLN A 568 2.64 9.41 -25.31
CA GLN A 568 1.70 10.53 -25.16
C GLN A 568 1.13 11.00 -26.50
N LEU A 569 1.96 11.02 -27.56
CA LEU A 569 1.55 11.43 -28.89
C LEU A 569 0.60 10.40 -29.51
N ARG A 570 0.97 9.12 -29.47
CA ARG A 570 0.22 8.01 -30.07
C ARG A 570 -1.15 7.79 -29.43
N TYR A 571 -1.22 7.97 -28.11
CA TYR A 571 -2.45 7.75 -27.33
C TYR A 571 -3.11 9.04 -26.86
N SER A 572 -2.75 10.17 -27.46
CA SER A 572 -3.47 11.43 -27.35
C SER A 572 -4.96 11.24 -27.70
N SER A 573 -5.81 11.96 -26.99
CA SER A 573 -7.27 11.82 -27.11
C SER A 573 -7.77 12.39 -28.45
N ASP A 574 -8.54 11.59 -29.19
CA ASP A 574 -9.30 12.04 -30.37
C ASP A 574 -10.63 12.74 -29.99
N LEU A 575 -10.92 12.85 -28.69
CA LEU A 575 -12.17 13.37 -28.11
C LEU A 575 -13.44 12.66 -28.65
N GLY A 576 -13.28 11.45 -29.20
CA GLY A 576 -14.30 10.64 -29.84
C GLY A 576 -14.80 11.20 -31.18
N PHE A 577 -14.00 12.00 -31.88
CA PHE A 577 -14.22 12.32 -33.29
C PHE A 577 -13.68 11.19 -34.17
N ASN A 578 -14.44 10.80 -35.19
CA ASN A 578 -13.98 9.85 -36.19
C ASN A 578 -13.10 10.53 -37.24
N ALA A 579 -12.54 9.74 -38.17
CA ALA A 579 -11.67 10.21 -39.26
C ALA A 579 -12.27 11.33 -40.15
N LYS A 580 -13.59 11.55 -40.12
CA LYS A 580 -14.27 12.63 -40.85
C LYS A 580 -14.47 13.90 -40.01
N GLY A 581 -13.92 13.97 -38.79
CA GLY A 581 -14.19 15.05 -37.86
C GLY A 581 -15.58 14.98 -37.24
N GLU A 582 -16.26 13.83 -37.27
CA GLU A 582 -17.64 13.71 -36.77
C GLU A 582 -17.71 12.99 -35.43
N LYS A 583 -18.50 13.54 -34.51
CA LYS A 583 -18.86 12.89 -33.23
C LYS A 583 -20.38 12.80 -33.11
N VAL A 584 -20.91 11.59 -33.10
CA VAL A 584 -22.35 11.36 -32.92
C VAL A 584 -22.71 11.57 -31.45
N LEU A 585 -23.59 12.53 -31.17
CA LEU A 585 -24.08 12.80 -29.81
C LEU A 585 -25.28 11.89 -29.49
N ASN A 586 -26.19 11.73 -30.46
CA ASN A 586 -27.32 10.81 -30.38
C ASN A 586 -27.88 10.53 -31.78
N LYS A 587 -29.03 9.83 -31.85
CA LYS A 587 -29.73 9.51 -33.10
C LYS A 587 -30.13 10.71 -33.98
N ASN A 588 -30.16 11.93 -33.43
CA ASN A 588 -30.64 13.13 -34.12
C ASN A 588 -29.52 14.15 -34.40
N TYR A 589 -28.45 14.18 -33.61
CA TYR A 589 -27.44 15.23 -33.64
C TYR A 589 -26.01 14.70 -33.64
N LYS A 590 -25.14 15.37 -34.40
CA LYS A 590 -23.68 15.16 -34.40
C LYS A 590 -22.94 16.49 -34.31
N LEU A 591 -21.71 16.45 -33.82
CA LEU A 591 -20.76 17.55 -33.94
C LEU A 591 -19.81 17.29 -35.11
N VAL A 592 -19.42 18.37 -35.78
CA VAL A 592 -18.38 18.39 -36.80
C VAL A 592 -17.26 19.31 -36.31
N LEU A 593 -16.04 18.79 -36.31
CA LEU A 593 -14.81 19.53 -36.05
C LEU A 593 -14.37 20.21 -37.34
N ASN A 594 -14.42 21.53 -37.35
CA ASN A 594 -14.02 22.33 -38.51
C ASN A 594 -12.48 22.48 -38.57
N SER A 595 -11.96 22.95 -39.70
CA SER A 595 -10.52 23.18 -39.91
C SER A 595 -9.93 24.22 -38.94
N ASP A 596 -10.73 25.16 -38.44
CA ASP A 596 -10.32 26.11 -37.40
C ASP A 596 -10.41 25.52 -35.97
N TYR A 597 -10.74 24.24 -35.84
CA TYR A 597 -11.09 23.53 -34.59
C TYR A 597 -12.37 24.02 -33.89
N SER A 598 -13.17 24.85 -34.54
CA SER A 598 -14.50 25.17 -34.03
C SER A 598 -15.44 23.97 -34.18
N LEU A 599 -16.43 23.88 -33.28
CA LEU A 599 -17.42 22.79 -33.27
C LEU A 599 -18.77 23.27 -33.79
N SER A 600 -19.17 22.73 -34.94
CA SER A 600 -20.47 22.94 -35.56
C SER A 600 -21.45 21.82 -35.20
N LEU A 601 -22.68 22.19 -34.82
CA LEU A 601 -23.75 21.25 -34.49
C LEU A 601 -24.59 20.94 -35.74
N PHE A 602 -24.78 19.66 -36.05
CA PHE A 602 -25.54 19.22 -37.22
C PHE A 602 -26.77 18.41 -36.81
N ASP A 603 -27.88 18.68 -37.48
CA ASP A 603 -29.07 17.81 -37.51
C ASP A 603 -28.84 16.68 -38.53
N ILE A 604 -28.77 15.44 -38.03
CA ILE A 604 -28.50 14.25 -38.85
C ILE A 604 -29.64 13.99 -39.83
N LYS A 605 -30.90 14.18 -39.40
CA LYS A 605 -32.08 13.85 -40.20
C LYS A 605 -32.25 14.81 -41.37
N ASN A 606 -31.97 16.10 -41.15
CA ASN A 606 -32.13 17.14 -42.15
C ASN A 606 -30.81 17.49 -42.87
N ASN A 607 -29.71 16.81 -42.52
CA ASN A 607 -28.35 17.05 -43.01
C ASN A 607 -27.99 18.55 -43.06
N LYS A 608 -28.26 19.26 -41.96
CA LYS A 608 -28.15 20.73 -41.90
C LYS A 608 -27.41 21.19 -40.66
N GLU A 609 -26.48 22.13 -40.86
CA GLU A 609 -25.80 22.83 -39.77
C GLU A 609 -26.76 23.77 -39.01
N LEU A 610 -26.70 23.70 -37.69
CA LEU A 610 -27.51 24.50 -36.78
C LEU A 610 -26.71 25.69 -36.28
N LYS A 611 -27.10 26.89 -36.72
CA LYS A 611 -26.47 28.16 -36.28
C LYS A 611 -26.67 28.47 -34.78
N LYS A 612 -27.66 27.83 -34.14
CA LYS A 612 -27.95 27.97 -32.71
C LYS A 612 -28.45 26.64 -32.16
N ILE A 613 -28.19 26.40 -30.88
CA ILE A 613 -28.74 25.26 -30.15
C ILE A 613 -30.28 25.36 -30.15
N PRO A 614 -31.02 24.30 -30.53
CA PRO A 614 -32.48 24.29 -30.50
C PRO A 614 -33.08 24.62 -29.13
N GLN A 615 -34.28 25.21 -29.12
CA GLN A 615 -34.92 25.68 -27.88
C GLN A 615 -35.28 24.55 -26.89
N ASN A 616 -35.55 23.33 -27.40
CA ASN A 616 -35.83 22.12 -26.62
C ASN A 616 -34.65 21.11 -26.65
N PHE A 617 -33.41 21.60 -26.74
CA PHE A 617 -32.23 20.75 -26.77
C PHE A 617 -31.89 20.22 -25.37
N ASP A 618 -31.50 18.95 -25.29
CA ASP A 618 -31.16 18.25 -24.06
C ASP A 618 -30.05 18.99 -23.28
N GLU A 619 -30.29 19.32 -22.02
CA GLU A 619 -29.34 20.07 -21.19
C GLU A 619 -28.02 19.30 -20.94
N ASN A 620 -28.07 17.97 -20.83
CA ASN A 620 -26.85 17.17 -20.70
C ASN A 620 -26.00 17.28 -21.97
N LEU A 621 -26.64 17.29 -23.14
CA LEU A 621 -25.92 17.49 -24.41
C LEU A 621 -25.38 18.91 -24.56
N LYS A 622 -26.05 19.94 -24.00
CA LYS A 622 -25.48 21.31 -23.99
C LYS A 622 -24.20 21.38 -23.16
N GLU A 623 -24.21 20.80 -21.98
CA GLU A 623 -23.02 20.75 -21.12
C GLU A 623 -21.92 19.87 -21.75
N GLU A 624 -22.26 18.77 -22.40
CA GLU A 624 -21.30 17.95 -23.17
C GLU A 624 -20.64 18.76 -24.28
N ILE A 625 -21.41 19.48 -25.10
CA ILE A 625 -20.87 20.36 -26.17
C ILE A 625 -19.94 21.43 -25.59
N LYS A 626 -20.33 22.04 -24.47
CA LYS A 626 -19.54 23.08 -23.80
C LYS A 626 -18.24 22.51 -23.22
N SER A 627 -18.28 21.30 -22.63
CA SER A 627 -17.09 20.59 -22.16
C SER A 627 -16.16 20.28 -23.33
N LEU A 628 -16.69 19.72 -24.42
CA LEU A 628 -15.92 19.37 -25.61
C LEU A 628 -15.22 20.59 -26.23
N ARG A 629 -15.89 21.75 -26.31
CA ARG A 629 -15.25 23.00 -26.79
C ARG A 629 -14.04 23.38 -25.95
N LYS A 630 -14.13 23.22 -24.63
CA LYS A 630 -13.02 23.49 -23.72
C LYS A 630 -11.91 22.44 -23.90
N GLU A 631 -12.28 21.16 -23.96
CA GLU A 631 -11.34 20.05 -24.15
C GLU A 631 -10.55 20.18 -25.47
N VAL A 632 -11.19 20.63 -26.57
CA VAL A 632 -10.50 20.93 -27.83
C VAL A 632 -9.47 22.05 -27.65
N ALA A 633 -9.83 23.15 -26.98
CA ALA A 633 -8.91 24.26 -26.74
C ALA A 633 -7.73 23.85 -25.85
N ASP A 634 -8.00 23.10 -24.78
CA ASP A 634 -6.98 22.57 -23.88
C ASP A 634 -6.07 21.55 -24.60
N PHE A 635 -6.63 20.70 -25.47
CA PHE A 635 -5.88 19.76 -26.30
C PHE A 635 -4.88 20.48 -27.21
N ILE A 636 -5.33 21.52 -27.93
CA ILE A 636 -4.47 22.27 -28.85
C ILE A 636 -3.32 22.91 -28.06
N LYS A 637 -3.64 23.58 -26.96
CA LYS A 637 -2.65 24.25 -26.11
C LYS A 637 -1.59 23.27 -25.59
N ASN A 638 -2.02 22.14 -25.04
CA ASN A 638 -1.10 21.16 -24.46
C ASN A 638 -0.25 20.49 -25.53
N THR A 639 -0.85 20.13 -26.67
CA THR A 639 -0.13 19.53 -27.81
C THR A 639 0.90 20.50 -28.38
N SER A 640 0.57 21.79 -28.51
CA SER A 640 1.55 22.81 -28.92
C SER A 640 2.75 22.89 -27.97
N HIS A 641 2.55 22.74 -26.66
CA HIS A 641 3.66 22.73 -25.71
C HIS A 641 4.54 21.47 -25.87
N ILE A 642 3.92 20.30 -25.98
CA ILE A 642 4.64 19.04 -26.24
C ILE A 642 5.49 19.18 -27.51
N LEU A 643 4.89 19.64 -28.61
CA LEU A 643 5.62 19.84 -29.87
C LEU A 643 6.70 20.91 -29.78
N SER A 644 6.58 21.87 -28.86
CA SER A 644 7.63 22.86 -28.59
C SER A 644 8.85 22.19 -27.95
N VAL A 645 8.64 21.29 -26.98
CA VAL A 645 9.71 20.51 -26.36
C VAL A 645 10.38 19.61 -27.40
N LEU A 646 9.60 18.88 -28.19
CA LEU A 646 10.14 18.04 -29.26
C LEU A 646 10.87 18.83 -30.36
N LEU A 647 10.47 20.09 -30.60
CA LEU A 647 11.18 21.00 -31.50
C LEU A 647 12.56 21.37 -30.92
N ILE A 648 12.66 21.61 -29.60
CA ILE A 648 13.94 21.89 -28.90
C ILE A 648 14.88 20.68 -29.04
N GLU A 649 14.37 19.49 -28.76
CA GLU A 649 15.14 18.23 -28.77
C GLU A 649 15.53 17.76 -30.17
N GLY A 650 14.74 18.12 -31.19
CA GLY A 650 15.02 17.67 -32.57
C GLY A 650 14.73 16.22 -32.84
N ARG A 651 13.81 15.61 -32.08
CA ARG A 651 13.36 14.24 -32.29
C ARG A 651 12.89 14.00 -33.73
N THR A 652 13.24 12.83 -34.23
CA THR A 652 12.77 12.32 -35.52
C THR A 652 12.03 11.01 -35.31
N TYR A 653 10.98 10.79 -36.10
CA TYR A 653 10.14 9.60 -36.04
C TYR A 653 10.09 8.91 -37.39
N SER A 654 9.76 7.62 -37.43
CA SER A 654 9.47 6.96 -38.71
C SER A 654 8.27 7.61 -39.40
N TYR A 655 8.23 7.55 -40.73
CA TYR A 655 7.08 8.03 -41.50
C TYR A 655 5.78 7.34 -41.08
N ASP A 656 5.83 6.03 -40.78
CA ASP A 656 4.68 5.28 -40.26
C ASP A 656 4.14 5.87 -38.95
N PHE A 657 5.02 6.24 -38.02
CA PHE A 657 4.60 6.94 -36.80
C PHE A 657 3.98 8.30 -37.11
N TYR A 658 4.67 9.10 -37.93
CA TYR A 658 4.17 10.43 -38.33
C TYR A 658 2.77 10.32 -38.95
N LYS A 659 2.56 9.33 -39.81
CA LYS A 659 1.26 9.08 -40.44
C LYS A 659 0.20 8.65 -39.43
N ASP A 660 0.46 7.67 -38.58
CA ASP A 660 -0.51 7.20 -37.57
C ASP A 660 -0.90 8.31 -36.59
N VAL A 661 0.08 9.10 -36.15
CA VAL A 661 -0.11 10.11 -35.10
C VAL A 661 -0.60 11.43 -35.66
N PHE A 662 0.01 11.95 -36.71
CA PHE A 662 -0.26 13.30 -37.19
C PHE A 662 -1.24 13.30 -38.36
N VAL A 663 -1.27 12.29 -39.22
CA VAL A 663 -2.18 12.28 -40.38
C VAL A 663 -3.50 11.60 -40.04
N ASP A 664 -3.46 10.38 -39.52
CA ASP A 664 -4.65 9.54 -39.33
C ASP A 664 -5.46 9.93 -38.08
N ASN A 665 -4.83 10.58 -37.09
CA ASN A 665 -5.52 11.13 -35.93
C ASN A 665 -6.17 12.47 -36.27
N THR A 666 -7.50 12.51 -36.22
CA THR A 666 -8.31 13.68 -36.55
C THR A 666 -7.98 14.92 -35.72
N MET A 667 -7.61 14.77 -34.45
CA MET A 667 -7.24 15.89 -33.59
C MET A 667 -5.80 16.37 -33.84
N MET A 668 -4.91 15.52 -34.38
CA MET A 668 -3.52 15.90 -34.68
C MET A 668 -3.33 16.40 -36.11
N ASN A 669 -4.27 16.07 -37.01
CA ASN A 669 -4.23 16.37 -38.45
C ASN A 669 -3.89 17.82 -38.79
N LYS A 670 -4.41 18.78 -38.02
CA LYS A 670 -4.08 20.19 -38.26
C LYS A 670 -2.64 20.54 -37.90
N PHE A 671 -2.04 19.90 -36.90
CA PHE A 671 -0.63 20.09 -36.61
C PHE A 671 0.22 19.61 -37.79
N ALA A 672 -0.14 18.48 -38.40
CA ALA A 672 0.49 17.99 -39.62
C ALA A 672 0.40 19.03 -40.77
N SER A 673 -0.78 19.65 -40.93
CA SER A 673 -1.05 20.53 -42.07
C SER A 673 -0.66 22.00 -41.88
N THR A 674 -0.35 22.44 -40.66
CA THR A 674 0.02 23.83 -40.35
C THR A 674 1.48 24.00 -39.91
N LEU A 675 2.13 22.92 -39.48
CA LEU A 675 3.55 22.91 -39.17
C LEU A 675 4.37 22.44 -40.37
N ILE A 676 5.64 22.85 -40.39
CA ILE A 676 6.62 22.44 -41.40
C ILE A 676 7.48 21.31 -40.82
N TRP A 677 7.74 20.31 -41.63
CA TRP A 677 8.42 19.09 -41.24
C TRP A 677 9.67 18.88 -42.08
N ASN A 678 10.75 18.40 -41.47
CA ASN A 678 11.92 17.90 -42.17
C ASN A 678 11.69 16.44 -42.57
N LEU A 679 12.01 16.11 -43.80
CA LEU A 679 12.05 14.74 -44.31
C LEU A 679 13.50 14.27 -44.41
N TYR A 680 13.76 13.08 -43.91
CA TYR A 680 15.05 12.42 -43.96
C TYR A 680 14.93 11.06 -44.65
N ASP A 681 16.00 10.62 -45.31
CA ASP A 681 16.10 9.25 -45.79
C ASP A 681 16.40 8.25 -44.65
N LYS A 682 16.50 6.97 -45.00
CA LYS A 682 16.82 5.87 -44.07
C LYS A 682 18.19 5.99 -43.38
N ASP A 683 19.09 6.83 -43.92
CA ASP A 683 20.43 7.07 -43.38
C ASP A 683 20.45 8.40 -42.59
N TYR A 684 19.28 8.94 -42.22
CA TYR A 684 19.08 10.22 -41.53
C TYR A 684 19.63 11.44 -42.29
N LYS A 685 19.76 11.35 -43.62
CA LYS A 685 20.15 12.52 -44.44
C LYS A 685 18.94 13.35 -44.77
N PHE A 686 19.05 14.65 -44.52
CA PHE A 686 18.02 15.62 -44.86
C PHE A 686 17.75 15.62 -46.37
N LEU A 687 16.47 15.51 -46.74
CA LEU A 687 16.01 15.52 -48.13
C LEU A 687 15.38 16.86 -48.49
N THR A 688 14.35 17.26 -47.72
CA THR A 688 13.58 18.49 -47.97
C THR A 688 12.72 18.81 -46.75
N THR A 689 12.25 20.06 -46.67
CA THR A 689 11.10 20.41 -45.83
C THR A 689 9.79 20.14 -46.55
N PHE A 690 8.72 19.82 -45.82
CA PHE A 690 7.38 19.58 -46.37
C PHE A 690 6.25 19.96 -45.42
N ARG A 691 5.02 20.02 -45.96
CA ARG A 691 3.76 20.20 -45.23
C ARG A 691 2.71 19.22 -45.75
N TYR A 692 1.83 18.75 -44.88
CA TYR A 692 0.68 17.94 -45.27
C TYR A 692 -0.48 18.82 -45.76
N SER A 693 -1.07 18.50 -46.92
CA SER A 693 -2.11 19.35 -47.52
C SER A 693 -3.51 19.15 -46.96
N GLY A 694 -3.75 18.10 -46.17
CA GLY A 694 -5.10 17.77 -45.65
C GLY A 694 -5.83 16.68 -46.43
N ASP A 695 -5.41 16.39 -47.66
CA ASP A 695 -6.10 15.50 -48.61
C ASP A 695 -5.33 14.20 -48.93
N GLY A 696 -4.23 13.94 -48.21
CA GLY A 696 -3.32 12.82 -48.48
C GLY A 696 -2.04 13.21 -49.22
N SER A 697 -1.96 14.43 -49.77
CA SER A 697 -0.76 14.93 -50.47
C SER A 697 0.20 15.69 -49.55
N TYR A 698 1.46 15.79 -49.98
CA TYR A 698 2.52 16.52 -49.31
C TYR A 698 3.16 17.48 -50.32
N SER A 699 3.41 18.73 -49.93
CA SER A 699 4.12 19.69 -50.79
C SER A 699 5.34 20.31 -50.12
N ASN A 700 6.31 20.75 -50.92
CA ASN A 700 7.49 21.49 -50.46
C ASN A 700 7.22 23.00 -50.42
N CYS A 701 8.25 23.81 -50.15
CA CYS A 701 8.13 25.27 -50.07
C CYS A 701 7.82 25.94 -51.42
N ASP A 702 8.02 25.24 -52.54
CA ASP A 702 7.68 25.67 -53.90
C ASP A 702 6.30 25.17 -54.35
N ASP A 703 5.54 24.55 -53.44
CA ASP A 703 4.22 23.92 -53.67
C ASP A 703 4.26 22.75 -54.67
N GLU A 704 5.43 22.11 -54.80
CA GLU A 704 5.61 20.90 -55.58
C GLU A 704 5.28 19.66 -54.74
N GLU A 705 4.55 18.71 -55.33
CA GLU A 705 4.17 17.45 -54.66
C GLU A 705 5.40 16.58 -54.36
N ILE A 706 5.49 16.10 -53.11
CA ILE A 706 6.58 15.25 -52.63
C ILE A 706 6.05 13.83 -52.37
N LYS A 707 6.84 12.83 -52.76
CA LYS A 707 6.62 11.44 -52.38
C LYS A 707 7.49 11.08 -51.18
N ILE A 708 6.88 10.45 -50.18
CA ILE A 708 7.56 9.99 -48.97
C ILE A 708 7.64 8.46 -49.03
N ASP A 709 8.85 7.92 -48.85
CA ASP A 709 9.07 6.47 -48.78
C ASP A 709 8.77 5.95 -47.37
N ASP A 710 8.31 4.69 -47.26
CA ASP A 710 7.91 4.09 -45.97
C ASP A 710 9.07 4.03 -44.94
N ASN A 711 10.31 4.00 -45.41
CA ASN A 711 11.51 3.96 -44.56
C ASN A 711 12.10 5.35 -44.26
N SER A 712 11.40 6.43 -44.62
CA SER A 712 11.82 7.79 -44.31
C SER A 712 11.59 8.14 -42.84
N PHE A 713 12.32 9.15 -42.37
CA PHE A 713 12.12 9.75 -41.05
C PHE A 713 11.62 11.18 -41.16
N VAL A 714 10.81 11.60 -40.19
CA VAL A 714 10.15 12.90 -40.15
C VAL A 714 10.44 13.57 -38.81
N GLY A 715 10.87 14.84 -38.84
CA GLY A 715 11.07 15.66 -37.64
C GLY A 715 10.44 17.03 -37.82
N LEU A 716 10.17 17.75 -36.72
CA LEU A 716 9.74 19.15 -36.83
C LEU A 716 10.88 20.01 -37.37
N ALA A 717 10.62 20.84 -38.38
CA ALA A 717 11.64 21.70 -38.97
C ALA A 717 12.01 22.86 -38.04
N SER A 718 13.30 23.08 -37.75
CA SER A 718 13.72 24.29 -37.03
C SER A 718 14.18 25.39 -38.00
N PRO A 719 13.80 26.66 -37.82
CA PRO A 719 14.27 27.75 -38.68
C PRO A 719 15.79 27.89 -38.75
N VAL A 720 16.52 27.47 -37.70
CA VAL A 720 17.99 27.53 -37.71
C VAL A 720 18.60 26.56 -38.74
N GLU A 721 17.84 25.56 -39.18
CA GLU A 721 18.25 24.54 -40.14
C GLU A 721 17.87 24.91 -41.59
N MET A 722 17.14 26.03 -41.78
CA MET A 722 16.68 26.52 -43.08
C MET A 722 17.37 27.85 -43.44
N ASP A 723 17.58 28.08 -44.73
CA ASP A 723 17.95 29.41 -45.22
C ASP A 723 16.76 30.39 -45.21
N ASP A 724 17.07 31.69 -45.29
CA ASP A 724 16.08 32.76 -45.22
C ASP A 724 15.10 32.75 -46.42
N GLU A 725 15.52 32.21 -47.57
CA GLU A 725 14.66 32.07 -48.76
C GLU A 725 13.56 31.02 -48.52
N THR A 726 13.96 29.84 -48.03
CA THR A 726 13.06 28.73 -47.70
C THR A 726 12.05 29.15 -46.64
N ILE A 727 12.49 29.84 -45.59
CA ILE A 727 11.58 30.37 -44.54
C ILE A 727 10.57 31.35 -45.15
N SER A 728 11.03 32.23 -46.04
CA SER A 728 10.18 33.25 -46.67
C SER A 728 9.13 32.62 -47.60
N LYS A 729 9.50 31.58 -48.35
CA LYS A 729 8.57 30.77 -49.17
C LYS A 729 7.50 30.10 -48.32
N TRP A 730 7.90 29.44 -47.23
CA TRP A 730 6.93 28.81 -46.32
C TRP A 730 5.97 29.81 -45.67
N ARG A 731 6.47 30.97 -45.21
CA ARG A 731 5.61 32.03 -44.67
C ARG A 731 4.56 32.50 -45.68
N LYS A 732 4.99 32.74 -46.91
CA LYS A 732 4.09 33.12 -48.00
C LYS A 732 3.04 32.04 -48.25
N GLN A 733 3.46 30.77 -48.27
CA GLN A 733 2.53 29.66 -48.46
C GLN A 733 1.48 29.59 -47.33
N LEU A 734 1.89 29.71 -46.06
CA LEU A 734 0.96 29.73 -44.93
C LEU A 734 -0.04 30.91 -45.02
N GLU A 735 0.42 32.08 -45.48
CA GLU A 735 -0.44 33.24 -45.73
C GLU A 735 -1.44 33.00 -46.88
N ASP A 736 -0.96 32.47 -48.01
CA ASP A 736 -1.78 32.17 -49.20
C ASP A 736 -2.91 31.17 -48.91
N TYR A 737 -2.69 30.23 -47.98
CA TYR A 737 -3.68 29.24 -47.53
C TYR A 737 -4.46 29.65 -46.26
N GLU A 738 -4.27 30.88 -45.74
CA GLU A 738 -4.89 31.37 -44.50
C GLU A 738 -4.65 30.45 -43.28
N LEU A 739 -3.46 29.85 -43.20
CA LEU A 739 -3.09 28.89 -42.16
C LEU A 739 -2.36 29.58 -41.01
N SER A 740 -2.87 29.39 -39.79
CA SER A 740 -2.20 29.85 -38.56
C SER A 740 -1.51 28.67 -37.87
N GLN A 741 -0.23 28.85 -37.54
CA GLN A 741 0.53 27.79 -36.86
C GLN A 741 0.13 27.71 -35.38
N PRO A 742 -0.17 26.52 -34.84
CA PRO A 742 -0.45 26.32 -33.42
C PRO A 742 0.82 26.44 -32.56
N LEU A 743 1.99 26.38 -33.20
CA LEU A 743 3.32 26.68 -32.68
C LEU A 743 3.98 27.61 -33.70
N GLU A 744 4.36 28.83 -33.32
CA GLU A 744 4.97 29.87 -34.18
C GLU A 744 6.39 29.47 -34.64
N GLN A 745 6.50 28.35 -35.35
CA GLN A 745 7.74 27.73 -35.80
C GLN A 745 8.54 28.68 -36.67
N LEU A 746 7.90 29.38 -37.61
CA LEU A 746 8.54 30.33 -38.51
C LEU A 746 8.52 31.77 -37.97
N SER A 747 8.67 31.93 -36.66
CA SER A 747 8.51 33.20 -35.94
C SER A 747 9.15 34.40 -36.65
N LEU A 748 8.47 35.55 -36.67
CA LEU A 748 8.97 36.81 -37.24
C LEU A 748 10.25 37.32 -36.60
N ILE A 749 10.58 36.86 -35.39
CA ILE A 749 11.82 37.20 -34.67
C ILE A 749 13.01 36.64 -35.44
N LYS A 750 13.90 37.52 -35.92
CA LYS A 750 15.10 37.14 -36.66
C LYS A 750 16.31 37.12 -35.73
N LEU A 751 16.76 35.93 -35.35
CA LEU A 751 18.01 35.74 -34.61
C LEU A 751 19.21 35.63 -35.57
N ASP A 752 20.37 36.10 -35.14
CA ASP A 752 21.65 35.87 -35.83
C ASP A 752 22.08 34.41 -35.64
N LYS A 753 21.72 33.55 -36.61
CA LYS A 753 21.99 32.09 -36.60
C LYS A 753 23.49 31.76 -36.56
N ASP A 754 24.33 32.70 -37.00
CA ASP A 754 25.78 32.55 -37.02
C ASP A 754 26.43 32.98 -35.70
N ASN A 755 25.70 33.72 -34.84
CA ASN A 755 26.20 34.21 -33.55
C ASN A 755 25.12 34.22 -32.46
N LEU A 756 24.66 33.03 -32.07
CA LEU A 756 23.62 32.88 -31.03
C LEU A 756 24.07 33.37 -29.65
N GLN A 757 25.37 33.40 -29.34
CA GLN A 757 25.86 33.95 -28.08
C GLN A 757 25.52 35.44 -27.93
N LYS A 758 25.66 36.21 -29.02
CA LYS A 758 25.26 37.63 -29.03
C LYS A 758 23.76 37.80 -28.76
N GLU A 759 22.94 36.85 -29.21
CA GLU A 759 21.50 36.85 -28.98
C GLU A 759 21.16 36.46 -27.52
N ILE A 760 21.90 35.53 -26.92
CA ILE A 760 21.84 35.21 -25.49
C ILE A 760 22.21 36.45 -24.64
N ASP A 761 23.26 37.18 -25.02
CA ASP A 761 23.72 38.34 -24.26
C ASP A 761 22.66 39.46 -24.17
N LYS A 762 21.76 39.57 -25.15
CA LYS A 762 20.66 40.56 -25.15
C LYS A 762 19.63 40.31 -24.03
N ILE A 763 19.43 39.06 -23.62
CA ILE A 763 18.44 38.70 -22.60
C ILE A 763 19.03 38.58 -21.20
N GLN A 764 20.35 38.65 -21.05
CA GLN A 764 20.99 38.63 -19.75
C GLN A 764 20.55 39.83 -18.91
N ASN A 765 20.16 39.59 -17.66
CA ASN A 765 19.60 40.58 -16.74
C ASN A 765 18.30 41.25 -17.20
N ALA A 766 17.57 40.66 -18.17
CA ALA A 766 16.25 41.16 -18.57
C ALA A 766 15.26 41.08 -17.40
N GLU A 767 14.42 42.12 -17.24
CA GLU A 767 13.48 42.24 -16.13
C GLU A 767 12.08 41.76 -16.53
N ILE A 768 11.63 40.66 -15.94
CA ILE A 768 10.33 40.02 -16.23
C ILE A 768 9.49 39.92 -14.95
N SER A 769 8.19 39.66 -15.04
CA SER A 769 7.41 39.34 -13.84
C SER A 769 7.68 37.91 -13.36
N TYR A 770 7.75 37.71 -12.05
CA TYR A 770 8.02 36.41 -11.44
C TYR A 770 6.96 35.35 -11.80
N ILE A 771 5.69 35.72 -11.91
CA ILE A 771 4.66 34.80 -12.42
C ILE A 771 4.96 34.30 -13.84
N THR A 772 5.56 35.13 -14.70
CA THR A 772 5.94 34.74 -16.06
C THR A 772 7.10 33.75 -16.03
N PHE A 773 8.11 34.01 -15.20
CA PHE A 773 9.21 33.07 -14.97
C PHE A 773 8.70 31.69 -14.52
N LYS A 774 7.80 31.67 -13.52
CA LYS A 774 7.16 30.43 -13.04
C LYS A 774 6.35 29.71 -14.11
N ASN A 775 5.55 30.47 -14.87
CA ASN A 775 4.72 29.89 -15.92
C ASN A 775 5.55 29.31 -17.06
N PHE A 776 6.73 29.89 -17.36
CA PHE A 776 7.63 29.38 -18.39
C PHE A 776 8.16 28.00 -18.03
N GLY A 777 8.81 27.83 -16.87
CA GLY A 777 9.34 26.51 -16.50
C GLY A 777 8.25 25.46 -16.32
N SER A 778 7.10 25.82 -15.74
CA SER A 778 5.95 24.90 -15.65
C SER A 778 5.32 24.53 -17.00
N ARG A 779 5.48 25.36 -18.04
CA ARG A 779 4.88 25.12 -19.36
C ARG A 779 5.64 24.05 -20.14
N TYR A 780 6.96 24.06 -20.01
CA TYR A 780 7.89 23.18 -20.73
C TYR A 780 8.46 22.08 -19.83
N ASP A 781 7.75 21.77 -18.73
CA ASP A 781 8.07 20.71 -17.77
C ASP A 781 9.53 20.72 -17.26
N MET A 782 10.05 21.92 -17.00
CA MET A 782 11.43 22.11 -16.54
C MET A 782 11.59 21.82 -15.05
N ASP A 783 12.73 21.26 -14.67
CA ASP A 783 13.09 20.97 -13.30
C ASP A 783 13.30 22.26 -12.49
N ALA A 784 12.64 22.37 -11.34
CA ALA A 784 12.64 23.57 -10.53
C ALA A 784 13.55 23.43 -9.29
N ASP A 785 14.41 24.41 -9.06
CA ASP A 785 15.11 24.59 -7.78
C ASP A 785 14.44 25.69 -6.94
N PHE A 786 14.38 25.51 -5.62
CA PHE A 786 13.60 26.34 -4.71
C PHE A 786 14.46 27.07 -3.67
N VAL A 787 14.09 28.31 -3.38
CA VAL A 787 14.51 29.04 -2.18
C VAL A 787 13.40 28.95 -1.13
N GLY A 788 13.72 28.35 0.02
CA GLY A 788 12.73 28.04 1.05
C GLY A 788 11.75 26.95 0.58
N TYR A 789 10.47 27.07 0.96
CA TYR A 789 9.47 26.03 0.69
C TYR A 789 8.57 26.29 -0.55
N LYS A 790 8.67 27.46 -1.21
CA LYS A 790 7.66 27.89 -2.20
C LYS A 790 8.15 28.77 -3.36
N VAL A 791 9.32 29.40 -3.27
CA VAL A 791 9.81 30.33 -4.31
C VAL A 791 10.80 29.61 -5.19
N ILE A 792 10.58 29.59 -6.50
CA ILE A 792 11.43 28.94 -7.49
C ILE A 792 12.54 29.91 -7.88
N LYS A 793 13.79 29.49 -7.72
CA LYS A 793 14.99 30.28 -8.01
C LYS A 793 15.54 30.02 -9.40
N SER A 794 15.45 28.78 -9.87
CA SER A 794 15.92 28.42 -11.20
C SER A 794 15.10 27.29 -11.79
N TYR A 795 15.16 27.23 -13.12
CA TYR A 795 14.70 26.09 -13.90
C TYR A 795 15.86 25.51 -14.70
N SER A 796 15.94 24.19 -14.78
CA SER A 796 16.85 23.46 -15.67
C SER A 796 16.08 22.59 -16.66
N PHE A 797 16.66 22.42 -17.84
CA PHE A 797 16.18 21.52 -18.88
C PHE A 797 17.38 20.79 -19.48
N GLU A 798 17.29 19.48 -19.63
CA GLU A 798 18.30 18.64 -20.27
C GLU A 798 17.62 17.86 -21.39
N SER A 799 18.18 17.93 -22.59
CA SER A 799 17.69 17.16 -23.75
C SER A 799 18.33 15.76 -23.79
N ASP A 800 17.72 14.86 -24.56
CA ASP A 800 18.23 13.50 -24.77
C ASP A 800 19.68 13.44 -25.31
N ASP A 801 20.10 14.43 -26.09
CA ASP A 801 21.45 14.52 -26.66
C ASP A 801 22.48 15.15 -25.70
N GLY A 802 22.08 15.44 -24.45
CA GLY A 802 22.95 15.98 -23.40
C GLY A 802 23.13 17.50 -23.43
N ASP A 803 22.43 18.22 -24.32
CA ASP A 803 22.37 19.68 -24.23
C ASP A 803 21.58 20.10 -22.99
N SER A 804 22.13 21.02 -22.21
CA SER A 804 21.51 21.52 -20.99
C SER A 804 21.34 23.03 -20.98
N PHE A 805 20.29 23.46 -20.31
CA PHE A 805 19.88 24.85 -20.16
C PHE A 805 19.55 25.12 -18.69
N LEU A 806 20.04 26.25 -18.18
CA LEU A 806 19.71 26.75 -16.85
C LEU A 806 19.26 28.20 -16.96
N ILE A 807 18.10 28.51 -16.41
CA ILE A 807 17.64 29.89 -16.22
C ILE A 807 17.44 30.17 -14.73
N THR A 808 18.02 31.28 -14.28
CA THR A 808 17.98 31.72 -12.88
C THR A 808 17.23 33.04 -12.76
N ALA A 809 16.53 33.25 -11.65
CA ALA A 809 15.89 34.52 -11.29
C ALA A 809 16.45 35.06 -9.96
N ASP A 810 16.60 36.38 -9.83
CA ASP A 810 17.11 37.06 -8.63
C ASP A 810 16.07 37.18 -7.50
N VAL A 811 15.62 36.04 -6.98
CA VAL A 811 14.52 35.95 -6.00
C VAL A 811 14.99 35.71 -4.57
N ASN A 812 14.11 35.99 -3.60
CA ASN A 812 14.28 35.61 -2.20
C ASN A 812 13.00 34.96 -1.64
N ALA A 813 13.04 34.47 -0.40
CA ALA A 813 11.91 33.73 0.19
C ALA A 813 10.59 34.53 0.31
N ASN A 814 10.61 35.85 0.14
CA ASN A 814 9.44 36.74 0.22
C ASN A 814 8.95 37.26 -1.15
N THR A 815 9.53 36.78 -2.27
CA THR A 815 9.13 37.21 -3.61
C THR A 815 7.67 36.81 -3.92
N ASN A 816 6.86 37.79 -4.35
CA ASN A 816 5.46 37.62 -4.73
C ASN A 816 5.29 37.45 -6.25
N TYR A 817 4.15 36.90 -6.67
CA TYR A 817 3.83 36.66 -8.08
C TYR A 817 3.88 37.91 -8.97
N SER A 818 3.56 39.08 -8.42
CA SER A 818 3.55 40.36 -9.14
C SER A 818 4.92 41.02 -9.24
N ASP A 819 5.92 40.53 -8.53
CA ASP A 819 7.23 41.19 -8.45
C ASP A 819 7.98 41.06 -9.78
N LYS A 820 8.85 42.03 -10.03
CA LYS A 820 9.78 42.02 -11.16
C LYS A 820 11.10 41.37 -10.73
N VAL A 821 11.64 40.52 -11.59
CA VAL A 821 12.87 39.74 -11.36
C VAL A 821 13.75 39.80 -12.59
N LYS A 822 15.06 39.85 -12.39
CA LYS A 822 16.08 39.73 -13.43
C LYS A 822 16.41 38.27 -13.66
N ILE A 823 16.49 37.89 -14.92
CA ILE A 823 16.87 36.54 -15.33
C ILE A 823 18.31 36.48 -15.84
N ASN A 824 18.96 35.33 -15.65
CA ASN A 824 20.20 34.99 -16.33
C ASN A 824 20.08 33.58 -16.92
N VAL A 825 20.58 33.42 -18.14
CA VAL A 825 20.45 32.22 -18.95
C VAL A 825 21.82 31.62 -19.22
N TYR A 826 21.93 30.31 -19.06
CA TYR A 826 23.15 29.55 -19.28
C TYR A 826 22.82 28.33 -20.14
N PHE A 827 23.69 28.06 -21.11
CA PHE A 827 23.65 26.86 -21.95
C PHE A 827 24.96 26.11 -21.72
N GLU A 828 24.87 24.81 -21.41
CA GLU A 828 26.04 23.99 -21.08
C GLU A 828 25.95 22.64 -21.83
N ASN A 829 27.07 22.17 -22.38
CA ASN A 829 27.26 20.80 -22.87
C ASN A 829 28.77 20.47 -22.85
N GLY A 830 29.15 19.20 -22.71
CA GLY A 830 30.53 18.71 -22.60
C GLY A 830 31.42 18.95 -23.82
N GLU A 831 30.89 19.07 -25.06
CA GLU A 831 31.70 19.30 -26.27
C GLU A 831 31.32 20.54 -27.13
N GLU A 832 30.04 20.87 -27.39
CA GLU A 832 29.50 22.18 -27.84
C GLU A 832 27.96 22.10 -27.86
N THR A 833 27.23 23.10 -27.35
CA THR A 833 25.75 23.05 -27.31
C THR A 833 25.12 23.21 -28.70
N SER A 834 24.09 22.43 -29.05
CA SER A 834 23.44 22.50 -30.37
C SER A 834 22.83 23.87 -30.67
N LYS A 835 23.06 24.37 -31.89
CA LYS A 835 22.42 25.59 -32.40
C LYS A 835 20.89 25.50 -32.39
N ARG A 836 20.35 24.31 -32.66
CA ARG A 836 18.90 24.03 -32.62
C ARG A 836 18.35 24.24 -31.22
N PHE A 837 18.99 23.64 -30.23
CA PHE A 837 18.61 23.73 -28.83
C PHE A 837 18.58 25.18 -28.35
N ILE A 838 19.66 25.92 -28.59
CA ILE A 838 19.78 27.34 -28.23
C ILE A 838 18.72 28.18 -28.95
N TYR A 839 18.60 28.04 -30.27
CA TYR A 839 17.68 28.83 -31.09
C TYR A 839 16.23 28.63 -30.63
N SER A 840 15.80 27.38 -30.46
CA SER A 840 14.44 27.04 -30.05
C SER A 840 14.11 27.63 -28.67
N LEU A 841 14.97 27.46 -27.67
CA LEU A 841 14.75 28.01 -26.33
C LEU A 841 14.73 29.55 -26.32
N LEU A 842 15.60 30.21 -27.10
CA LEU A 842 15.59 31.67 -27.24
C LEU A 842 14.25 32.17 -27.79
N ILE A 843 13.72 31.56 -28.85
CA ILE A 843 12.42 31.95 -29.41
C ILE A 843 11.30 31.80 -28.38
N LEU A 844 11.26 30.68 -27.65
CA LEU A 844 10.24 30.44 -26.62
C LEU A 844 10.34 31.48 -25.49
N MET A 845 11.56 31.79 -25.03
CA MET A 845 11.79 32.83 -24.01
C MET A 845 11.35 34.21 -24.51
N ILE A 846 11.72 34.60 -25.74
CA ILE A 846 11.37 35.93 -26.27
C ILE A 846 9.85 36.10 -26.35
N HIS A 847 9.11 35.08 -26.77
CA HIS A 847 7.65 35.10 -26.79
C HIS A 847 7.03 35.13 -25.40
N ASP A 848 7.37 34.17 -24.54
CA ASP A 848 6.73 34.03 -23.23
C ASP A 848 7.07 35.19 -22.30
N PHE A 849 8.29 35.74 -22.41
CA PHE A 849 8.73 36.90 -21.64
C PHE A 849 8.38 38.24 -22.29
N ARG A 850 7.85 38.23 -23.52
CA ARG A 850 7.51 39.42 -24.32
C ARG A 850 8.71 40.35 -24.51
N LEU A 851 9.84 39.77 -24.90
CA LEU A 851 11.11 40.48 -25.10
C LEU A 851 11.35 40.86 -26.57
N THR A 852 10.29 40.88 -27.39
CA THR A 852 10.39 41.20 -28.83
C THR A 852 11.04 42.56 -29.09
N ASP A 853 10.92 43.54 -28.19
CA ASP A 853 11.55 44.85 -28.37
C ASP A 853 13.09 44.81 -28.29
N LEU A 854 13.68 43.71 -27.81
CA LEU A 854 15.13 43.51 -27.75
C LEU A 854 15.70 42.90 -29.05
N PHE A 855 14.86 42.44 -29.97
CA PHE A 855 15.22 41.67 -31.17
C PHE A 855 14.53 42.19 -32.43
#